data_AF-A0A844EFF9-F1
#
_entry.id   AF-A0A844EFF9-F1
#
_cell.length_a   1.000
_cell.length_b   1.000
_cell.length_c   1.000
_cell.angle_alpha   90.00
_cell.angle_beta   90.00
_cell.angle_gamma   90.00
#
_symmetry.space_group_name_H-M   'P 1'
#
loop_
_entity.id
_entity.type
_entity.pdbx_description
1 polymer ?
#
loop_
_entity_poly.entity_id
_entity_poly.type
_entity_poly.pdbx_seq_one_letter_code
_entity_poly.pdbx_strand_id
1 'polypeptide(L)'
;MRNTLKHLTLLTRMKDDGLLPALTGSFSEDAIAQACGQVETLQLQERLHIRKTKRIQEELVRVPNFAALYGALCRQEIGDEEIASVLESADGYGERLTAYPQEQVLAVMELELLPSLRFEYLKYYFPFVMYEEEEQVILDNLQTFPIAEWKGLSMLTEHQRDMMRQPFLGSYLFCWHQNERKALELLEQNRPLQRVCILLYRQGVRLFLSVERLKDLRWMKMTDVGKFRRLLAVFEYDAEDLSAFFDLWLDNHAGQYDLNWFISQPHPLSKERREEILCNQLSYLNALYAGRLHLDFNAVRQFQFSILIYAVEHRKKHFLELVDQNSEVFLSLGRYSLLFEPGFCEHCNINSLTLKNLKASDSVNRSDSFFTLLEEGQQYTFEEMYQLWHQKEVYVRLYTMLTPLSIDQRLLTLRQLIKRDLVSQYTGDAELEQLGKCLLERPFSEWYRGSFGHICGLTRRIAMGLLQHYTQLQAFIPDFTTESDAVFALNNMMALLEMTDWKQVRKDILTTDADWLDLKEKLAFSDDFVEQNRETVTEFLLQGGAAMVCALYGELDGQELAVEALRRIVQAELMGQFYKLKYFAGDLQREIRYPVSEMQESFWKKNLSLARGAFWAEEVDDFYHTLRLGELPHSTCLSYRTGSQRECLLAAFDSNKKIVLVKKDEAVVARACLRLTKGAFQKPPAVDFSFADLSQENMDSGKPVTSEKPVLFLESIYTFGLNDIEKEEVMKLAVSLTTQKAAELGVVAVLARRYLGCYERDEYVLAPFYVYISKSKNGWQYLDSLGGAAYTSAKEEYVEHPFLVIQTAMHHTGANNRNEVDYE
;
A
#
# COMPACT_ATOMS: atom_id res chain seq x y z
N MET A 1 42.81 69.28 -27.84
CA MET A 1 44.00 68.57 -28.35
C MET A 1 45.01 68.20 -27.24
N ARG A 2 45.55 69.12 -26.43
CA ARG A 2 46.53 68.76 -25.38
C ARG A 2 46.00 67.79 -24.31
N ASN A 3 44.77 67.95 -23.83
CA ASN A 3 44.20 67.04 -22.82
C ASN A 3 43.88 65.66 -23.41
N THR A 4 43.39 65.60 -24.65
CA THR A 4 43.15 64.34 -25.38
C THR A 4 44.42 63.54 -25.60
N LEU A 5 45.54 64.21 -25.90
CA LEU A 5 46.83 63.57 -26.09
C LEU A 5 47.40 63.03 -24.77
N LYS A 6 47.31 63.80 -23.67
CA LYS A 6 47.70 63.35 -22.33
C LYS A 6 46.91 62.12 -21.88
N HIS A 7 45.61 62.13 -22.10
CA HIS A 7 44.72 61.01 -21.79
C HIS A 7 45.09 59.75 -22.59
N LEU A 8 45.37 59.88 -23.89
CA LEU A 8 45.82 58.76 -24.74
C LEU A 8 47.20 58.21 -24.32
N THR A 9 48.13 59.09 -23.92
CA THR A 9 49.43 58.67 -23.38
C THR A 9 49.26 57.89 -22.07
N LEU A 10 48.39 58.36 -21.16
CA LEU A 10 48.11 57.65 -19.92
C LEU A 10 47.46 56.28 -20.17
N LEU A 11 46.48 56.18 -21.07
CA LEU A 11 45.86 54.91 -21.43
C LEU A 11 46.85 53.90 -22.04
N THR A 12 47.82 54.40 -22.81
CA THR A 12 48.89 53.56 -23.37
C THR A 12 49.80 53.03 -22.24
N ARG A 13 50.21 53.92 -21.32
CA ARG A 13 51.01 53.55 -20.15
C ARG A 13 50.29 52.57 -19.23
N MET A 14 49.02 52.79 -18.93
CA MET A 14 48.19 51.85 -18.17
C MET A 14 48.16 50.46 -18.81
N LYS A 15 48.02 50.41 -20.14
CA LYS A 15 48.05 49.15 -20.88
C LYS A 15 49.39 48.45 -20.73
N ASP A 16 50.51 49.17 -20.83
CA ASP A 16 51.86 48.62 -20.71
C ASP A 16 52.16 48.15 -19.27
N ASP A 17 51.58 48.79 -18.27
CA ASP A 17 51.70 48.43 -16.85
C ASP A 17 50.68 47.38 -16.36
N GLY A 18 49.76 46.92 -17.24
CA GLY A 18 48.74 45.92 -16.91
C GLY A 18 47.53 46.46 -16.12
N LEU A 19 47.40 47.78 -15.99
CA LEU A 19 46.27 48.44 -15.31
C LEU A 19 45.02 48.51 -16.21
N LEU A 20 43.85 48.29 -15.61
CA LEU A 20 42.57 48.24 -16.30
C LEU A 20 42.14 49.65 -16.74
N PRO A 21 41.78 49.84 -18.02
CA PRO A 21 41.25 51.13 -18.50
C PRO A 21 40.03 51.62 -17.71
N ALA A 22 39.24 50.70 -17.15
CA ALA A 22 38.06 51.01 -16.34
C ALA A 22 38.36 51.88 -15.09
N LEU A 23 39.60 51.92 -14.61
CA LEU A 23 40.01 52.77 -13.48
C LEU A 23 39.87 54.27 -13.79
N THR A 24 39.96 54.66 -15.06
CA THR A 24 39.76 56.05 -15.52
C THR A 24 38.35 56.58 -15.25
N GLY A 25 37.37 55.69 -15.04
CA GLY A 25 36.00 56.06 -14.66
C GLY A 25 35.82 56.33 -13.15
N SER A 26 36.79 55.95 -12.31
CA SER A 26 36.66 56.00 -10.84
C SER A 26 37.77 56.79 -10.14
N PHE A 27 38.88 57.08 -10.82
CA PHE A 27 40.04 57.78 -10.24
C PHE A 27 40.55 58.88 -11.18
N SER A 28 41.22 59.89 -10.61
CA SER A 28 41.82 60.98 -11.39
C SER A 28 43.02 60.49 -12.21
N GLU A 29 43.27 61.15 -13.35
CA GLU A 29 44.43 60.84 -14.21
C GLU A 29 45.77 60.93 -13.45
N ASP A 30 45.90 61.87 -12.52
CA ASP A 30 47.11 62.05 -11.70
C ASP A 30 47.32 60.88 -10.73
N ALA A 31 46.25 60.39 -10.08
CA ALA A 31 46.33 59.24 -9.17
C ALA A 31 46.70 57.96 -9.92
N ILE A 32 46.14 57.78 -11.12
CA ILE A 32 46.48 56.64 -11.99
C ILE A 32 47.92 56.74 -12.49
N ALA A 33 48.38 57.94 -12.88
CA ALA A 33 49.76 58.16 -13.32
C ALA A 33 50.77 57.90 -12.19
N GLN A 34 50.41 58.22 -10.93
CA GLN A 34 51.20 57.88 -9.75
C GLN A 34 51.26 56.37 -9.53
N ALA A 35 50.12 55.67 -9.64
CA ALA A 35 50.08 54.21 -9.52
C ALA A 35 50.92 53.50 -10.60
N CYS A 36 50.86 53.96 -11.85
CA CYS A 36 51.72 53.48 -12.95
C CYS A 36 53.21 53.60 -12.56
N GLY A 37 53.62 54.76 -12.02
CA GLY A 37 55.00 54.96 -11.57
C GLY A 37 55.43 54.02 -10.43
N GLN A 38 54.52 53.67 -9.52
CA GLN A 38 54.80 52.72 -8.45
C GLN A 38 54.88 51.28 -8.96
N VAL A 39 54.00 50.90 -9.90
CA VAL A 39 54.03 49.60 -10.58
C VAL A 39 55.35 49.41 -11.34
N GLU A 40 55.81 50.45 -12.05
CA GLU A 40 57.10 50.44 -12.76
C GLU A 40 58.28 50.31 -11.80
N THR A 41 58.28 51.08 -10.72
CA THR A 41 59.37 51.10 -9.73
C THR A 41 59.52 49.77 -9.01
N LEU A 42 58.39 49.10 -8.71
CA LEU A 42 58.35 47.85 -7.97
C LEU A 42 58.26 46.61 -8.88
N GLN A 43 58.35 46.79 -10.21
CA GLN A 43 58.34 45.73 -11.22
C GLN A 43 57.12 44.81 -11.16
N LEU A 44 55.92 45.39 -10.96
CA LEU A 44 54.68 44.64 -10.78
C LEU A 44 53.94 44.30 -12.09
N GLN A 45 54.46 44.77 -13.24
CA GLN A 45 53.77 44.69 -14.54
C GLN A 45 53.45 43.24 -14.93
N GLU A 46 54.40 42.32 -14.79
CA GLU A 46 54.22 40.92 -15.19
C GLU A 46 53.06 40.26 -14.43
N ARG A 47 52.97 40.49 -13.12
CA ARG A 47 51.89 39.96 -12.28
C ARG A 47 50.53 40.54 -12.67
N LEU A 48 50.45 41.86 -12.89
CA LEU A 48 49.22 42.57 -13.26
C LEU A 48 48.74 42.23 -14.69
N HIS A 49 49.65 41.89 -15.59
CA HIS A 49 49.30 41.40 -16.94
C HIS A 49 48.66 40.01 -16.90
N ILE A 50 49.19 39.14 -16.05
CA ILE A 50 48.71 37.76 -15.88
C ILE A 50 47.38 37.73 -15.10
N ARG A 51 47.27 38.52 -14.03
CA ARG A 51 46.08 38.54 -13.15
C ARG A 51 45.50 39.96 -13.05
N LYS A 52 44.29 40.13 -13.58
CA LYS A 52 43.61 41.44 -13.70
C LYS A 52 42.57 41.66 -12.62
N THR A 53 42.93 41.44 -11.36
CA THR A 53 42.00 41.59 -10.24
C THR A 53 41.70 43.07 -10.01
N LYS A 54 40.49 43.49 -10.39
CA LYS A 54 40.07 44.90 -10.32
C LYS A 54 40.25 45.51 -8.93
N ARG A 55 39.89 44.80 -7.86
CA ARG A 55 39.98 45.28 -6.47
C ARG A 55 41.41 45.65 -6.07
N ILE A 56 42.41 44.85 -6.44
CA ILE A 56 43.83 45.13 -6.14
C ILE A 56 44.29 46.39 -6.87
N GLN A 57 43.91 46.54 -8.14
CA GLN A 57 44.28 47.72 -8.92
C GLN A 57 43.61 48.99 -8.39
N GLU A 58 42.36 48.90 -7.91
CA GLU A 58 41.71 50.01 -7.21
C GLU A 58 42.46 50.39 -5.92
N GLU A 59 42.97 49.42 -5.16
CA GLU A 59 43.76 49.70 -3.95
C GLU A 59 45.12 50.33 -4.27
N LEU A 60 45.80 49.87 -5.33
CA LEU A 60 47.06 50.44 -5.81
C LEU A 60 46.94 51.92 -6.16
N VAL A 61 45.79 52.33 -6.72
CA VAL A 61 45.52 53.74 -7.05
C VAL A 61 45.06 54.52 -5.82
N ARG A 62 44.26 53.90 -4.93
CA ARG A 62 43.66 54.56 -3.76
C ARG A 62 44.65 54.77 -2.61
N VAL A 63 45.60 53.86 -2.41
CA VAL A 63 46.50 53.84 -1.25
C VAL A 63 47.96 53.82 -1.69
N PRO A 64 48.68 54.95 -1.60
CA PRO A 64 50.04 55.09 -2.12
C PRO A 64 51.06 54.10 -1.53
N ASN A 65 50.88 53.64 -0.29
CA ASN A 65 51.83 52.72 0.35
C ASN A 65 51.49 51.24 0.10
N PHE A 66 50.36 50.95 -0.56
CA PHE A 66 49.93 49.58 -0.80
C PHE A 66 50.82 48.86 -1.83
N ALA A 67 51.38 49.59 -2.81
CA ALA A 67 52.22 49.00 -3.84
C ALA A 67 53.43 48.24 -3.27
N ALA A 68 54.06 48.76 -2.21
CA ALA A 68 55.16 48.10 -1.53
C ALA A 68 54.73 46.80 -0.82
N LEU A 69 53.57 46.83 -0.15
CA LEU A 69 52.98 45.66 0.50
C LEU A 69 52.56 44.59 -0.53
N TYR A 70 51.89 44.99 -1.61
CA TYR A 70 51.51 44.09 -2.70
C TYR A 70 52.76 43.44 -3.34
N GLY A 71 53.82 44.22 -3.58
CA GLY A 71 55.09 43.68 -4.06
C GLY A 71 55.80 42.74 -3.07
N ALA A 72 55.59 42.89 -1.77
CA ALA A 72 56.06 41.93 -0.78
C ALA A 72 55.26 40.63 -0.81
N LEU A 73 53.92 40.72 -0.88
CA LEU A 73 53.02 39.57 -0.99
C LEU A 73 53.26 38.77 -2.27
N CYS A 74 53.46 39.45 -3.41
CA CYS A 74 53.79 38.80 -4.68
C CYS A 74 55.12 38.03 -4.64
N ARG A 75 56.12 38.53 -3.91
CA ARG A 75 57.41 37.84 -3.73
C ARG A 75 57.31 36.57 -2.88
N GLN A 76 56.29 36.48 -2.02
CA GLN A 76 55.94 35.26 -1.28
C GLN A 76 54.95 34.37 -2.05
N GLU A 77 54.75 34.63 -3.35
CA GLU A 77 53.87 33.87 -4.24
C GLU A 77 52.38 33.83 -3.84
N ILE A 78 51.96 34.70 -2.92
CA ILE A 78 50.57 34.81 -2.46
C ILE A 78 49.63 35.16 -3.63
N GLY A 79 48.49 34.48 -3.70
CA GLY A 79 47.55 34.60 -4.81
C GLY A 79 46.74 35.90 -4.79
N ASP A 80 46.54 36.53 -5.95
CA ASP A 80 45.74 37.76 -6.09
C ASP A 80 44.28 37.64 -5.62
N GLU A 81 43.69 36.44 -5.65
CA GLU A 81 42.34 36.20 -5.11
C GLU A 81 42.33 36.25 -3.58
N GLU A 82 43.37 35.72 -2.93
CA GLU A 82 43.51 35.78 -1.47
C GLU A 82 43.76 37.20 -1.00
N ILE A 83 44.63 37.93 -1.70
CA ILE A 83 44.92 39.35 -1.42
C ILE A 83 43.64 40.17 -1.58
N ALA A 84 42.87 39.96 -2.65
CA ALA A 84 41.60 40.65 -2.85
C ALA A 84 40.58 40.33 -1.75
N SER A 85 40.48 39.07 -1.32
CA SER A 85 39.57 38.67 -0.23
C SER A 85 39.90 39.36 1.10
N VAL A 86 41.19 39.48 1.44
CA VAL A 86 41.63 40.19 2.66
C VAL A 86 41.38 41.69 2.56
N LEU A 87 41.56 42.29 1.38
CA LEU A 87 41.21 43.70 1.14
C LEU A 87 39.70 43.95 1.29
N GLU A 88 38.87 43.07 0.73
CA GLU A 88 37.41 43.16 0.85
C GLU A 88 36.94 42.99 2.30
N SER A 89 37.57 42.08 3.05
CA SER A 89 37.32 41.93 4.48
C SER A 89 37.69 43.20 5.25
N ALA A 90 38.88 43.75 5.01
CA ALA A 90 39.34 45.01 5.63
C ALA A 90 38.40 46.20 5.34
N ASP A 91 37.93 46.32 4.10
CA ASP A 91 36.95 47.36 3.69
C ASP A 91 35.66 47.28 4.51
N GLY A 92 35.18 46.06 4.81
CA GLY A 92 34.00 45.83 5.65
C GLY A 92 34.12 46.42 7.05
N TYR A 93 35.34 46.59 7.55
CA TYR A 93 35.65 47.24 8.83
C TYR A 93 36.04 48.72 8.70
N GLY A 94 36.09 49.26 7.47
CA GLY A 94 36.59 50.61 7.21
C GLY A 94 38.08 50.78 7.50
N GLU A 95 38.83 49.67 7.53
CA GLU A 95 40.27 49.64 7.81
C GLU A 95 41.08 49.39 6.55
N ARG A 96 42.39 49.62 6.64
CA ARG A 96 43.32 49.40 5.52
C ARG A 96 44.37 48.39 5.95
N LEU A 97 44.71 47.46 5.05
CA LEU A 97 45.75 46.48 5.33
C LEU A 97 47.12 47.13 5.61
N THR A 98 47.39 48.27 4.99
CA THR A 98 48.60 49.08 5.21
C THR A 98 48.66 49.80 6.56
N ALA A 99 47.58 49.76 7.36
CA ALA A 99 47.61 50.24 8.75
C ALA A 99 48.28 49.24 9.70
N TYR A 100 48.45 47.99 9.27
CA TYR A 100 49.13 46.94 10.02
C TYR A 100 50.60 46.84 9.60
N PRO A 101 51.52 46.46 10.51
CA PRO A 101 52.92 46.26 10.14
C PRO A 101 53.07 45.20 9.04
N GLN A 102 53.89 45.49 8.04
CA GLN A 102 54.08 44.63 6.86
C GLN A 102 54.42 43.18 7.24
N GLU A 103 55.29 42.98 8.24
CA GLU A 103 55.70 41.65 8.72
C GLU A 103 54.51 40.83 9.25
N GLN A 104 53.57 41.47 9.95
CA GLN A 104 52.38 40.81 10.49
C GLN A 104 51.42 40.40 9.37
N VAL A 105 51.24 41.27 8.37
CA VAL A 105 50.41 40.96 7.21
C VAL A 105 50.99 39.78 6.45
N LEU A 106 52.30 39.76 6.19
CA LEU A 106 52.95 38.65 5.48
C LEU A 106 52.82 37.34 6.27
N ALA A 107 53.08 37.35 7.58
CA ALA A 107 52.95 36.17 8.43
C ALA A 107 51.53 35.57 8.39
N VAL A 108 50.48 36.41 8.51
CA VAL A 108 49.10 35.93 8.47
C VAL A 108 48.69 35.42 7.08
N MET A 109 49.28 35.97 6.01
CA MET A 109 48.98 35.53 4.64
C MET A 109 49.55 34.14 4.31
N GLU A 110 50.58 33.70 5.03
CA GLU A 110 51.17 32.37 4.91
C GLU A 110 50.39 31.29 5.69
N LEU A 111 49.46 31.67 6.58
CA LEU A 111 48.68 30.73 7.37
C LEU A 111 47.68 29.94 6.52
N GLU A 112 47.54 28.65 6.82
CA GLU A 112 46.52 27.76 6.26
C GLU A 112 45.13 28.06 6.83
N LEU A 113 44.59 29.21 6.43
CA LEU A 113 43.29 29.74 6.84
C LEU A 113 42.48 30.20 5.62
N LEU A 114 41.16 30.09 5.72
CA LEU A 114 40.21 30.62 4.73
C LEU A 114 40.51 32.12 4.48
N PRO A 115 40.66 32.56 3.21
CA PRO A 115 41.06 33.93 2.89
C PRO A 115 40.20 35.02 3.55
N SER A 116 38.89 34.78 3.69
CA SER A 116 37.96 35.71 4.32
C SER A 116 38.20 35.94 5.82
N LEU A 117 38.84 34.99 6.52
CA LEU A 117 39.15 35.08 7.95
C LEU A 117 40.54 35.64 8.24
N ARG A 118 41.45 35.67 7.26
CA ARG A 118 42.84 36.12 7.47
C ARG A 118 42.90 37.55 8.01
N PHE A 119 42.10 38.47 7.47
CA PHE A 119 42.03 39.84 8.02
C PHE A 119 41.49 39.88 9.45
N GLU A 120 40.44 39.12 9.73
CA GLU A 120 39.80 39.12 11.05
C GLU A 120 40.69 38.46 12.10
N TYR A 121 41.47 37.45 11.72
CA TYR A 121 42.49 36.86 12.56
C TYR A 121 43.63 37.86 12.86
N LEU A 122 44.13 38.56 11.84
CA LEU A 122 45.11 39.64 12.00
C LEU A 122 44.61 40.76 12.93
N LYS A 123 43.31 41.06 12.88
CA LYS A 123 42.69 42.11 13.71
C LYS A 123 42.44 41.68 15.15
N TYR A 124 41.86 40.49 15.35
CA TYR A 124 41.33 40.08 16.65
C TYR A 124 42.28 39.22 17.49
N TYR A 125 43.21 38.49 16.86
CA TYR A 125 44.03 37.50 17.57
C TYR A 125 45.53 37.76 17.42
N PHE A 126 46.04 37.83 16.20
CA PHE A 126 47.49 37.88 15.92
C PHE A 126 48.28 38.88 16.79
N PRO A 127 47.81 40.12 17.05
CA PRO A 127 48.55 41.09 17.87
C PRO A 127 48.63 40.73 19.37
N PHE A 128 47.82 39.78 19.82
CA PHE A 128 47.63 39.41 21.23
C PHE A 128 48.05 37.97 21.55
N VAL A 129 48.39 37.16 20.55
CA VAL A 129 48.87 35.79 20.75
C VAL A 129 50.30 35.84 21.27
N MET A 130 50.56 35.16 22.40
CA MET A 130 51.86 35.21 23.07
C MET A 130 52.69 33.93 22.90
N TYR A 131 52.05 32.82 22.54
CA TYR A 131 52.67 31.48 22.46
C TYR A 131 52.11 30.69 21.27
N GLU A 132 52.96 29.87 20.65
CA GLU A 132 52.62 29.02 19.49
C GLU A 132 51.47 28.03 19.77
N GLU A 133 51.39 27.50 20.99
CA GLU A 133 50.28 26.61 21.39
C GLU A 133 48.91 27.31 21.38
N GLU A 134 48.86 28.59 21.79
CA GLU A 134 47.63 29.39 21.74
C GLU A 134 47.26 29.71 20.29
N GLU A 135 48.27 30.00 19.46
CA GLU A 135 48.11 30.23 18.03
C GLU A 135 47.44 29.03 17.35
N GLN A 136 48.01 27.84 17.55
CA GLN A 136 47.50 26.62 16.93
C GLN A 136 46.05 26.33 17.35
N VAL A 137 45.71 26.51 18.63
CA VAL A 137 44.34 26.32 19.11
C VAL A 137 43.35 27.23 18.42
N ILE A 138 43.70 28.51 18.25
CA ILE A 138 42.84 29.47 17.55
C ILE A 138 42.69 29.04 16.09
N LEU A 139 43.78 28.66 15.42
CA LEU A 139 43.75 28.24 14.03
C LEU A 139 42.90 26.98 13.83
N ASP A 140 43.04 25.96 14.67
CA ASP A 140 42.24 24.73 14.61
C ASP A 140 40.73 25.03 14.74
N ASN A 141 40.37 25.92 15.66
CA ASN A 141 38.98 26.36 15.82
C ASN A 141 38.48 27.18 14.62
N LEU A 142 39.33 28.02 14.03
CA LEU A 142 38.96 28.83 12.87
C LEU A 142 38.84 28.02 11.58
N GLN A 143 39.64 26.95 11.42
CA GLN A 143 39.53 26.03 10.28
C GLN A 143 38.17 25.34 10.21
N THR A 144 37.57 25.07 11.38
CA THR A 144 36.25 24.43 11.49
C THR A 144 35.11 25.44 11.66
N PHE A 145 35.41 26.73 11.80
CA PHE A 145 34.42 27.76 12.12
C PHE A 145 33.33 27.90 11.03
N PRO A 146 32.04 27.94 11.40
CA PRO A 146 30.93 27.97 10.43
C PRO A 146 30.70 29.38 9.85
N ILE A 147 31.59 29.79 8.93
CA ILE A 147 31.57 31.11 8.28
C ILE A 147 30.23 31.39 7.60
N ALA A 148 29.59 30.39 7.00
CA ALA A 148 28.32 30.57 6.29
C ALA A 148 27.19 31.07 7.21
N GLU A 149 27.16 30.65 8.48
CA GLU A 149 26.14 31.06 9.46
C GLU A 149 26.47 32.42 10.09
N TRP A 150 27.75 32.66 10.40
CA TRP A 150 28.18 33.85 11.15
C TRP A 150 28.62 35.03 10.29
N LYS A 151 28.95 34.82 9.01
CA LYS A 151 29.49 35.85 8.10
C LYS A 151 30.77 36.54 8.64
N GLY A 152 31.57 35.79 9.40
CA GLY A 152 32.81 36.28 10.02
C GLY A 152 32.76 36.41 11.55
N LEU A 153 33.91 36.69 12.14
CA LEU A 153 34.22 36.84 13.57
C LEU A 153 33.76 38.18 14.14
N SER A 154 33.40 39.16 13.28
CA SER A 154 32.75 40.41 13.71
C SER A 154 31.45 40.18 14.46
N MET A 155 30.71 39.15 14.06
CA MET A 155 29.38 38.84 14.60
C MET A 155 29.46 38.14 15.96
N LEU A 156 30.64 37.66 16.36
CA LEU A 156 30.88 37.09 17.68
C LEU A 156 30.93 38.18 18.76
N THR A 157 30.53 37.85 19.98
CA THR A 157 30.79 38.70 21.15
C THR A 157 32.29 38.68 21.51
N GLU A 158 32.74 39.63 22.33
CA GLU A 158 34.12 39.60 22.86
C GLU A 158 34.39 38.30 23.64
N HIS A 159 33.40 37.83 24.41
CA HIS A 159 33.54 36.59 25.16
C HIS A 159 33.57 35.36 24.26
N GLN A 160 32.75 35.31 23.20
CA GLN A 160 32.79 34.23 22.20
C GLN A 160 34.13 34.19 21.45
N ARG A 161 34.70 35.36 21.13
CA ARG A 161 36.07 35.43 20.59
C ARG A 161 37.10 34.91 21.59
N ASP A 162 36.99 35.26 22.87
CA ASP A 162 37.87 34.70 23.90
C ASP A 162 37.74 33.18 24.03
N MET A 163 36.53 32.63 23.84
CA MET A 163 36.32 31.18 23.82
C MET A 163 37.05 30.48 22.65
N MET A 164 37.38 31.16 21.55
CA MET A 164 38.18 30.60 20.45
C MET A 164 39.61 30.25 20.85
N ARG A 165 40.08 30.74 22.01
CA ARG A 165 41.34 30.32 22.63
C ARG A 165 41.24 28.98 23.36
N GLN A 166 40.05 28.41 23.46
CA GLN A 166 39.83 27.12 24.11
C GLN A 166 39.93 25.98 23.09
N PRO A 167 40.64 24.89 23.38
CA PRO A 167 41.07 23.93 22.36
C PRO A 167 39.96 23.00 21.84
N PHE A 168 38.75 23.08 22.38
CA PHE A 168 37.71 22.08 22.16
C PHE A 168 36.60 22.49 21.19
N LEU A 169 36.45 23.78 20.86
CA LEU A 169 35.28 24.28 20.12
C LEU A 169 35.16 23.66 18.73
N GLY A 170 36.26 23.59 17.99
CA GLY A 170 36.29 22.95 16.68
C GLY A 170 35.83 21.51 16.76
N SER A 171 36.50 20.72 17.61
CA SER A 171 36.24 19.29 17.75
C SER A 171 34.84 18.93 18.26
N TYR A 172 34.29 19.69 19.21
CA TYR A 172 33.05 19.31 19.91
C TYR A 172 31.79 19.98 19.36
N LEU A 173 31.94 21.11 18.66
CA LEU A 173 30.82 21.97 18.27
C LEU A 173 30.84 22.26 16.77
N PHE A 174 31.95 22.73 16.20
CA PHE A 174 31.95 23.23 14.82
C PHE A 174 32.06 22.14 13.72
N CYS A 175 32.64 20.98 14.01
CA CYS A 175 32.83 19.89 13.02
C CYS A 175 31.55 19.23 12.46
N TRP A 176 30.35 19.64 12.88
CA TRP A 176 29.12 18.86 12.68
C TRP A 176 27.97 19.59 11.97
N HIS A 177 28.15 20.86 11.59
CA HIS A 177 27.30 21.59 10.64
C HIS A 177 25.79 21.72 10.99
N GLN A 178 25.43 21.82 12.27
CA GLN A 178 24.03 22.02 12.69
C GLN A 178 23.84 23.05 13.82
N ASN A 179 23.28 24.22 13.48
CA ASN A 179 22.86 25.28 14.41
C ASN A 179 23.96 25.75 15.38
N GLU A 180 25.20 25.86 14.89
CA GLU A 180 26.39 26.14 15.67
C GLU A 180 26.33 27.49 16.37
N ARG A 181 25.63 28.48 15.78
CA ARG A 181 25.37 29.74 16.46
C ARG A 181 24.63 29.55 17.78
N LYS A 182 23.51 28.84 17.73
CA LYS A 182 22.69 28.57 18.91
C LYS A 182 23.46 27.74 19.93
N ALA A 183 24.25 26.77 19.47
CA ALA A 183 25.07 25.94 20.33
C ALA A 183 26.14 26.77 21.07
N LEU A 184 26.87 27.65 20.36
CA LEU A 184 27.88 28.51 20.97
C LEU A 184 27.26 29.48 21.99
N GLU A 185 26.11 30.08 21.69
CA GLU A 185 25.36 30.94 22.61
C GLU A 185 24.95 30.21 23.90
N LEU A 186 24.58 28.93 23.82
CA LEU A 186 24.22 28.13 25.00
C LEU A 186 25.45 27.74 25.82
N LEU A 187 26.55 27.41 25.16
CA LEU A 187 27.81 27.08 25.82
C LEU A 187 28.42 28.32 26.52
N GLU A 188 28.34 29.49 25.91
CA GLU A 188 28.76 30.78 26.48
C GLU A 188 28.12 31.03 27.86
N GLN A 189 26.84 30.67 28.00
CA GLN A 189 26.07 30.83 29.24
C GLN A 189 26.44 29.79 30.32
N ASN A 190 27.15 28.72 29.99
CA ASN A 190 27.43 27.59 30.88
C ASN A 190 28.93 27.44 31.19
N ARG A 191 29.46 28.33 32.05
CA ARG A 191 30.86 28.30 32.52
C ARG A 191 31.31 26.95 33.14
N PRO A 192 30.49 26.26 33.95
CA PRO A 192 30.84 24.91 34.44
C PRO A 192 31.09 23.92 33.30
N LEU A 193 30.22 23.91 32.28
CA LEU A 193 30.36 23.03 31.13
C LEU A 193 31.62 23.33 30.32
N GLN A 194 31.96 24.61 30.11
CA GLN A 194 33.22 24.98 29.46
C GLN A 194 34.43 24.37 30.17
N ARG A 195 34.47 24.40 31.51
CA ARG A 195 35.55 23.76 32.29
C ARG A 195 35.56 22.25 32.13
N VAL A 196 34.40 21.60 32.07
CA VAL A 196 34.31 20.16 31.80
C VAL A 196 34.82 19.85 30.40
N CYS A 197 34.43 20.61 29.37
CA CYS A 197 34.92 20.41 28.01
C CYS A 197 36.45 20.52 27.91
N ILE A 198 37.06 21.49 28.58
CA ILE A 198 38.54 21.60 28.65
C ILE A 198 39.14 20.36 29.30
N LEU A 199 38.55 19.87 30.40
CA LEU A 199 39.03 18.67 31.08
C LEU A 199 38.93 17.43 30.16
N LEU A 200 37.81 17.25 29.48
CA LEU A 200 37.57 16.11 28.57
C LEU A 200 38.50 16.16 27.36
N TYR A 201 38.66 17.33 26.76
CA TYR A 201 39.53 17.53 25.61
C TYR A 201 40.98 17.18 25.93
N ARG A 202 41.48 17.60 27.10
CA ARG A 202 42.84 17.24 27.56
C ARG A 202 43.04 15.74 27.77
N GLN A 203 41.96 14.99 27.99
CA GLN A 203 42.00 13.53 28.11
C GLN A 203 41.78 12.82 26.76
N GLY A 204 41.64 13.55 25.65
CA GLY A 204 41.43 12.97 24.32
C GLY A 204 40.01 12.40 24.10
N VAL A 205 39.04 12.78 24.95
CA VAL A 205 37.66 12.33 24.81
C VAL A 205 37.03 12.94 23.57
N ARG A 206 36.35 12.14 22.76
CA ARG A 206 35.52 12.62 21.64
C ARG A 206 34.13 12.95 22.17
N LEU A 207 33.59 14.09 21.74
CA LEU A 207 32.32 14.59 22.21
C LEU A 207 31.60 15.31 21.07
N PHE A 208 30.29 15.15 20.98
CA PHE A 208 29.45 15.93 20.08
C PHE A 208 28.39 16.71 20.87
N LEU A 209 28.39 18.03 20.76
CA LEU A 209 27.50 18.93 21.49
C LEU A 209 26.50 19.64 20.56
N SER A 210 25.40 18.95 20.26
CA SER A 210 24.25 19.56 19.57
C SER A 210 23.50 20.56 20.47
N VAL A 211 22.64 21.38 19.87
CA VAL A 211 21.77 22.32 20.60
C VAL A 211 20.90 21.61 21.64
N GLU A 212 20.40 20.41 21.35
CA GLU A 212 19.56 19.62 22.26
C GLU A 212 20.38 19.10 23.43
N ARG A 213 21.53 18.45 23.16
CA ARG A 213 22.47 17.99 24.19
C ARG A 213 22.89 19.14 25.11
N LEU A 214 23.16 20.34 24.56
CA LEU A 214 23.50 21.53 25.36
C LEU A 214 22.34 22.04 26.23
N LYS A 215 21.09 21.89 25.80
CA LYS A 215 19.92 22.22 26.64
C LYS A 215 19.83 21.27 27.84
N ASP A 216 20.06 19.99 27.62
CA ASP A 216 20.04 18.96 28.66
C ASP A 216 21.15 19.18 29.70
N LEU A 217 22.26 19.82 29.32
CA LEU A 217 23.39 20.13 30.21
C LEU A 217 23.26 21.44 31.02
N ARG A 218 22.16 22.19 30.87
CA ARG A 218 21.97 23.49 31.56
C ARG A 218 21.92 23.38 33.08
N TRP A 219 21.64 22.20 33.62
CA TRP A 219 21.56 22.00 35.07
C TRP A 219 22.92 22.09 35.77
N MET A 220 24.04 21.95 35.03
CA MET A 220 25.39 21.87 35.60
C MET A 220 25.76 23.12 36.40
N LYS A 221 26.28 22.91 37.61
CA LYS A 221 26.82 23.98 38.47
C LYS A 221 28.32 23.82 38.64
N MET A 222 28.98 24.89 39.10
CA MET A 222 30.42 24.87 39.37
C MET A 222 30.85 23.76 40.37
N THR A 223 29.95 23.39 41.29
CA THR A 223 30.14 22.29 42.23
C THR A 223 30.19 20.91 41.56
N ASP A 224 29.58 20.76 40.38
CA ASP A 224 29.50 19.48 39.66
C ASP A 224 30.76 19.18 38.84
N VAL A 225 31.62 20.18 38.56
CA VAL A 225 32.90 19.97 37.86
C VAL A 225 33.77 18.93 38.57
N GLY A 226 33.69 18.85 39.91
CA GLY A 226 34.38 17.82 40.70
C GLY A 226 33.87 16.39 40.44
N LYS A 227 32.59 16.23 40.11
CA LYS A 227 32.00 14.92 39.76
C LYS A 227 32.61 14.36 38.48
N PHE A 228 32.83 15.22 37.47
CA PHE A 228 33.46 14.81 36.21
C PHE A 228 34.93 14.38 36.41
N ARG A 229 35.66 15.00 37.34
CA ARG A 229 37.01 14.50 37.69
C ARG A 229 36.97 13.12 38.33
N ARG A 230 35.98 12.87 39.19
CA ARG A 230 35.77 11.54 39.78
C ARG A 230 35.35 10.53 38.71
N LEU A 231 34.51 10.93 37.76
CA LEU A 231 34.11 10.11 36.61
C LEU A 231 35.34 9.69 35.79
N LEU A 232 36.24 10.63 35.45
CA LEU A 232 37.49 10.31 34.75
C LEU A 232 38.29 9.22 35.49
N ALA A 233 38.37 9.30 36.82
CA ALA A 233 39.07 8.29 37.63
C ALA A 233 38.33 6.94 37.66
N VAL A 234 37.00 6.92 37.67
CA VAL A 234 36.19 5.68 37.60
C VAL A 234 36.44 4.91 36.30
N PHE A 235 36.72 5.64 35.22
CA PHE A 235 37.04 5.10 33.90
C PHE A 235 38.56 4.93 33.67
N GLU A 236 39.37 5.11 34.71
CA GLU A 236 40.84 5.03 34.62
C GLU A 236 41.44 5.93 33.53
N TYR A 237 40.79 7.06 33.22
CA TYR A 237 41.20 8.00 32.19
C TYR A 237 41.26 7.42 30.77
N ASP A 238 40.55 6.32 30.51
CA ASP A 238 40.44 5.71 29.18
C ASP A 238 39.59 6.57 28.25
N ALA A 239 40.22 7.19 27.26
CA ALA A 239 39.59 8.14 26.35
C ALA A 239 38.50 7.51 25.48
N GLU A 240 38.67 6.25 25.07
CA GLU A 240 37.71 5.54 24.22
C GLU A 240 36.45 5.21 25.00
N ASP A 241 36.61 4.64 26.20
CA ASP A 241 35.47 4.32 27.07
C ASP A 241 34.74 5.59 27.52
N LEU A 242 35.47 6.66 27.84
CA LEU A 242 34.86 7.95 28.17
C LEU A 242 34.07 8.52 27.00
N SER A 243 34.58 8.43 25.78
CA SER A 243 33.87 8.88 24.58
C SER A 243 32.54 8.12 24.41
N ALA A 244 32.59 6.79 24.52
CA ALA A 244 31.41 5.93 24.45
C ALA A 244 30.40 6.24 25.57
N PHE A 245 30.87 6.47 26.81
CA PHE A 245 30.02 6.91 27.90
C PHE A 245 29.32 8.23 27.59
N PHE A 246 30.05 9.24 27.13
CA PHE A 246 29.47 10.55 26.87
C PHE A 246 28.45 10.51 25.75
N ASP A 247 28.65 9.71 24.70
CA ASP A 247 27.64 9.53 23.66
C ASP A 247 26.35 8.93 24.22
N LEU A 248 26.44 7.82 24.96
CA LEU A 248 25.27 7.15 25.56
C LEU A 248 24.58 8.01 26.62
N TRP A 249 25.34 8.71 27.46
CA TRP A 249 24.80 9.58 28.50
C TRP A 249 24.11 10.81 27.92
N LEU A 250 24.65 11.40 26.86
CA LEU A 250 24.04 12.53 26.17
C LEU A 250 22.80 12.12 25.38
N ASP A 251 22.80 10.93 24.77
CA ASP A 251 21.61 10.36 24.13
C ASP A 251 20.51 10.05 25.16
N ASN A 252 20.89 9.71 26.39
CA ASN A 252 19.96 9.55 27.52
C ASN A 252 19.69 10.87 28.28
N HIS A 253 19.62 12.00 27.57
CA HIS A 253 19.28 13.33 28.10
C HIS A 253 20.15 13.83 29.26
N ALA A 254 21.40 13.36 29.32
CA ALA A 254 22.44 13.83 30.25
C ALA A 254 22.01 13.89 31.73
N GLY A 255 21.26 12.88 32.16
CA GLY A 255 20.67 12.80 33.49
C GLY A 255 21.71 12.82 34.63
N GLN A 256 21.39 13.53 35.72
CA GLN A 256 22.23 13.54 36.93
C GLN A 256 22.30 12.16 37.60
N TYR A 257 21.23 11.36 37.48
CA TYR A 257 21.14 10.03 38.08
C TYR A 257 22.27 9.14 37.56
N ASP A 258 22.42 9.06 36.24
CA ASP A 258 23.42 8.28 35.52
C ASP A 258 24.83 8.63 36.01
N LEU A 259 25.18 9.93 35.97
CA LEU A 259 26.46 10.43 36.44
C LEU A 259 26.70 10.04 37.90
N ASN A 260 25.70 10.22 38.76
CA ASN A 260 25.79 9.88 40.17
C ASN A 260 25.97 8.36 40.38
N TRP A 261 25.37 7.52 39.54
CA TRP A 261 25.53 6.07 39.59
C TRP A 261 26.96 5.65 39.29
N PHE A 262 27.58 6.19 38.22
CA PHE A 262 28.97 5.87 37.88
C PHE A 262 29.96 6.36 38.93
N ILE A 263 29.79 7.59 39.44
CA ILE A 263 30.69 8.09 40.49
C ILE A 263 30.43 7.42 41.85
N SER A 264 29.28 6.79 42.07
CA SER A 264 28.99 6.06 43.31
C SER A 264 29.73 4.73 43.45
N GLN A 265 30.34 4.25 42.36
CA GLN A 265 31.08 2.99 42.36
C GLN A 265 32.22 3.02 43.40
N PRO A 266 32.37 1.97 44.22
CA PRO A 266 33.32 1.94 45.33
C PRO A 266 34.78 1.87 44.86
N HIS A 267 35.01 1.34 43.66
CA HIS A 267 36.32 1.23 42.99
C HIS A 267 36.15 1.60 41.50
N PRO A 268 37.23 2.00 40.80
CA PRO A 268 37.20 2.14 39.34
C PRO A 268 36.66 0.85 38.68
N LEU A 269 35.85 1.02 37.64
CA LEU A 269 35.28 -0.12 36.92
C LEU A 269 36.40 -0.81 36.14
N SER A 270 36.47 -2.14 36.15
CA SER A 270 37.43 -2.87 35.30
C SER A 270 37.14 -2.62 33.82
N LYS A 271 38.15 -2.75 32.94
CA LYS A 271 37.98 -2.58 31.49
C LYS A 271 36.85 -3.45 30.92
N GLU A 272 36.84 -4.73 31.27
CA GLU A 272 35.78 -5.69 30.90
C GLU A 272 34.38 -5.20 31.29
N ARG A 273 34.24 -4.62 32.49
CA ARG A 273 32.94 -4.12 32.96
C ARG A 273 32.52 -2.83 32.25
N ARG A 274 33.48 -1.97 31.88
CA ARG A 274 33.21 -0.76 31.09
C ARG A 274 32.75 -1.13 29.69
N GLU A 275 33.45 -2.04 29.02
CA GLU A 275 33.07 -2.56 27.69
C GLU A 275 31.66 -3.18 27.70
N GLU A 276 31.32 -3.95 28.73
CA GLU A 276 29.99 -4.54 28.90
C GLU A 276 28.90 -3.46 29.02
N ILE A 277 29.10 -2.45 29.86
CA ILE A 277 28.10 -1.40 30.11
C ILE A 277 27.94 -0.50 28.88
N LEU A 278 29.04 -0.16 28.20
CA LEU A 278 29.07 0.83 27.12
C LEU A 278 28.84 0.24 25.73
N CYS A 279 28.58 -1.06 25.64
CA CYS A 279 28.39 -1.76 24.37
C CYS A 279 27.27 -1.14 23.50
N ASN A 280 26.15 -0.75 24.12
CA ASN A 280 25.01 -0.11 23.45
C ASN A 280 24.07 0.54 24.48
N GLN A 281 23.08 1.31 24.00
CA GLN A 281 22.09 2.01 24.83
C GLN A 281 21.36 1.08 25.81
N LEU A 282 20.98 -0.12 25.37
CA LEU A 282 20.27 -1.06 26.24
C LEU A 282 21.16 -1.59 27.37
N SER A 283 22.41 -1.94 27.08
CA SER A 283 23.38 -2.42 28.08
C SER A 283 23.64 -1.34 29.13
N TYR A 284 23.77 -0.10 28.67
CA TYR A 284 23.93 1.08 29.50
C TYR A 284 22.73 1.32 30.43
N LEU A 285 21.51 1.34 29.87
CA LEU A 285 20.28 1.51 30.67
C LEU A 285 20.08 0.33 31.65
N ASN A 286 20.35 -0.91 31.22
CA ASN A 286 20.24 -2.08 32.08
C ASN A 286 21.19 -1.99 33.28
N ALA A 287 22.43 -1.54 33.07
CA ALA A 287 23.39 -1.32 34.15
C ALA A 287 22.89 -0.28 35.17
N LEU A 288 22.34 0.85 34.69
CA LEU A 288 21.81 1.92 35.53
C LEU A 288 20.58 1.48 36.33
N TYR A 289 19.67 0.72 35.73
CA TYR A 289 18.38 0.34 36.32
C TYR A 289 18.36 -1.06 36.97
N ALA A 290 19.52 -1.48 37.48
CA ALA A 290 19.74 -2.64 38.36
C ALA A 290 19.93 -4.03 37.70
N GLY A 291 20.38 -4.07 36.44
CA GLY A 291 20.87 -5.31 35.79
C GLY A 291 19.81 -6.39 35.69
N ARG A 292 18.55 -6.01 35.46
CA ARG A 292 17.37 -6.89 35.44
C ARG A 292 17.19 -7.67 34.15
N LEU A 293 18.03 -7.43 33.15
CA LEU A 293 18.10 -8.23 31.93
C LEU A 293 19.38 -9.07 31.95
N HIS A 294 19.23 -10.37 31.90
CA HIS A 294 20.28 -11.37 31.78
C HIS A 294 20.20 -12.04 30.39
N LEU A 295 20.47 -11.26 29.35
CA LEU A 295 20.46 -11.69 27.95
C LEU A 295 21.86 -11.63 27.35
N ASP A 296 22.13 -12.50 26.37
CA ASP A 296 23.26 -12.29 25.47
C ASP A 296 22.93 -11.14 24.51
N PHE A 297 23.41 -9.93 24.84
CA PHE A 297 23.15 -8.74 24.03
C PHE A 297 23.72 -8.84 22.61
N ASN A 298 24.69 -9.73 22.35
CA ASN A 298 25.18 -9.98 20.99
C ASN A 298 24.16 -10.74 20.13
N ALA A 299 23.24 -11.48 20.75
CA ALA A 299 22.16 -12.18 20.06
C ALA A 299 20.94 -11.28 19.80
N VAL A 300 20.84 -10.12 20.45
CA VAL A 300 19.73 -9.18 20.29
C VAL A 300 19.86 -8.43 18.96
N ARG A 301 18.81 -8.47 18.15
CA ARG A 301 18.76 -7.83 16.83
C ARG A 301 18.27 -6.38 16.95
N GLN A 302 18.63 -5.54 15.97
CA GLN A 302 18.31 -4.11 15.96
C GLN A 302 16.82 -3.80 16.26
N PHE A 303 15.89 -4.54 15.66
CA PHE A 303 14.45 -4.33 15.83
C PHE A 303 13.90 -4.75 17.21
N GLN A 304 14.68 -5.50 18.00
CA GLN A 304 14.28 -5.93 19.35
C GLN A 304 14.69 -4.90 20.42
N PHE A 305 15.63 -4.00 20.10
CA PHE A 305 16.12 -3.02 21.07
C PHE A 305 15.05 -2.03 21.51
N SER A 306 14.17 -1.59 20.61
CA SER A 306 13.17 -0.54 20.90
C SER A 306 12.28 -0.90 22.10
N ILE A 307 11.68 -2.10 22.08
CA ILE A 307 10.82 -2.57 23.19
C ILE A 307 11.60 -2.81 24.48
N LEU A 308 12.86 -3.29 24.40
CA LEU A 308 13.68 -3.52 25.58
C LEU A 308 14.13 -2.20 26.23
N ILE A 309 14.52 -1.22 25.42
CA ILE A 309 14.85 0.14 25.86
C ILE A 309 13.62 0.75 26.56
N TYR A 310 12.47 0.73 25.89
CA TYR A 310 11.20 1.19 26.47
C TYR A 310 10.89 0.49 27.80
N ALA A 311 11.05 -0.83 27.87
CA ALA A 311 10.78 -1.60 29.07
C ALA A 311 11.68 -1.21 30.25
N VAL A 312 12.97 -0.96 29.98
CA VAL A 312 13.93 -0.54 31.01
C VAL A 312 13.63 0.90 31.47
N GLU A 313 13.48 1.84 30.54
CA GLU A 313 13.20 3.25 30.84
C GLU A 313 11.93 3.43 31.67
N HIS A 314 10.85 2.74 31.29
CA HIS A 314 9.56 2.79 31.99
C HIS A 314 9.44 1.78 33.14
N ARG A 315 10.54 1.13 33.54
CA ARG A 315 10.62 0.17 34.66
C ARG A 315 9.54 -0.91 34.60
N LYS A 316 9.34 -1.51 33.42
CA LYS A 316 8.37 -2.58 33.16
C LYS A 316 8.89 -3.91 33.72
N LYS A 317 8.96 -4.00 35.06
CA LYS A 317 9.61 -5.09 35.80
C LYS A 317 9.13 -6.49 35.39
N HIS A 318 7.82 -6.67 35.24
CA HIS A 318 7.26 -7.98 34.91
C HIS A 318 7.61 -8.41 33.49
N PHE A 319 7.59 -7.47 32.54
CA PHE A 319 8.01 -7.74 31.18
C PHE A 319 9.51 -8.11 31.10
N LEU A 320 10.37 -7.39 31.82
CA LEU A 320 11.80 -7.71 31.88
C LEU A 320 12.04 -9.11 32.46
N GLU A 321 11.36 -9.46 33.57
CA GLU A 321 11.40 -10.81 34.15
C GLU A 321 10.89 -11.89 33.20
N LEU A 322 9.84 -11.59 32.43
CA LEU A 322 9.29 -12.49 31.42
C LEU A 322 10.30 -12.76 30.30
N VAL A 323 10.96 -11.72 29.79
CA VAL A 323 11.98 -11.84 28.75
C VAL A 323 13.18 -12.63 29.26
N ASP A 324 13.65 -12.36 30.48
CA ASP A 324 14.77 -13.08 31.09
C ASP A 324 14.49 -14.58 31.25
N GLN A 325 13.31 -14.93 31.77
CA GLN A 325 12.91 -16.32 31.95
C GLN A 325 12.67 -17.06 30.63
N ASN A 326 12.49 -16.34 29.53
CA ASN A 326 12.10 -16.90 28.23
C ASN A 326 12.95 -16.30 27.09
N SER A 327 14.24 -16.12 27.34
CA SER A 327 15.18 -15.42 26.44
C SER A 327 15.24 -16.05 25.05
N GLU A 328 15.32 -17.38 24.97
CA GLU A 328 15.32 -18.12 23.70
C GLU A 328 14.07 -17.82 22.87
N VAL A 329 12.89 -17.75 23.50
CA VAL A 329 11.62 -17.46 22.82
C VAL A 329 11.64 -16.04 22.28
N PHE A 330 12.00 -15.06 23.12
CA PHE A 330 12.05 -13.65 22.71
C PHE A 330 13.06 -13.42 21.57
N LEU A 331 14.26 -13.99 21.68
CA LEU A 331 15.31 -13.87 20.67
C LEU A 331 14.94 -14.54 19.34
N SER A 332 14.10 -15.59 19.39
CA SER A 332 13.62 -16.29 18.19
C SER A 332 12.52 -15.54 17.42
N LEU A 333 11.89 -14.51 18.02
CA LEU A 333 10.79 -13.77 17.38
C LEU A 333 11.24 -13.12 16.07
N GLY A 334 10.39 -13.26 15.04
CA GLY A 334 10.60 -12.65 13.74
C GLY A 334 10.57 -11.13 13.79
N ARG A 335 11.20 -10.49 12.78
CA ARG A 335 11.26 -9.02 12.67
C ARG A 335 9.89 -8.35 12.55
N TYR A 336 8.87 -9.13 12.21
CA TYR A 336 7.49 -8.68 12.04
C TYR A 336 6.61 -9.08 13.22
N SER A 337 7.18 -9.49 14.35
CA SER A 337 6.38 -9.77 15.54
C SER A 337 5.63 -8.52 16.00
N LEU A 338 4.40 -8.72 16.49
CA LEU A 338 3.54 -7.66 17.03
C LEU A 338 4.25 -6.81 18.09
N LEU A 339 5.14 -7.41 18.88
CA LEU A 339 5.89 -6.69 19.93
C LEU A 339 6.80 -5.59 19.38
N PHE A 340 7.21 -5.70 18.12
CA PHE A 340 8.13 -4.77 17.48
C PHE A 340 7.41 -3.80 16.54
N GLU A 341 6.07 -3.86 16.46
CA GLU A 341 5.28 -2.92 15.69
C GLU A 341 5.33 -1.51 16.31
N PRO A 342 5.56 -0.46 15.51
CA PRO A 342 5.48 0.92 15.99
C PRO A 342 4.12 1.22 16.65
N GLY A 343 4.13 1.86 17.82
CA GLY A 343 2.91 2.18 18.58
C GLY A 343 2.46 1.07 19.55
N PHE A 344 3.00 -0.16 19.45
CA PHE A 344 2.56 -1.24 20.33
C PHE A 344 2.84 -0.96 21.81
N CYS A 345 4.05 -0.49 22.14
CA CYS A 345 4.45 -0.27 23.53
C CYS A 345 3.78 0.96 24.16
N GLU A 346 3.40 1.93 23.32
CA GLU A 346 2.68 3.14 23.71
C GLU A 346 1.22 2.83 24.06
N HIS A 347 0.59 1.94 23.29
CA HIS A 347 -0.82 1.58 23.43
C HIS A 347 -1.07 0.35 24.30
N CYS A 348 -0.11 -0.56 24.45
CA CYS A 348 -0.28 -1.79 25.24
C CYS A 348 0.59 -1.80 26.50
N ASN A 349 -0.01 -2.14 27.64
CA ASN A 349 0.75 -2.33 28.87
C ASN A 349 1.57 -3.63 28.81
N ILE A 350 2.82 -3.56 28.37
CA ILE A 350 3.68 -4.74 28.22
C ILE A 350 3.91 -5.55 29.51
N ASN A 351 3.65 -4.98 30.69
CA ASN A 351 3.68 -5.73 31.96
C ASN A 351 2.52 -6.71 32.14
N SER A 352 1.47 -6.67 31.31
CA SER A 352 0.40 -7.68 31.33
C SER A 352 0.69 -8.90 30.47
N LEU A 353 1.78 -8.86 29.69
CA LEU A 353 2.14 -9.93 28.76
C LEU A 353 2.58 -11.18 29.50
N THR A 354 2.28 -12.31 28.88
CA THR A 354 2.65 -13.65 29.34
C THR A 354 3.47 -14.37 28.27
N LEU A 355 4.05 -15.52 28.62
CA LEU A 355 4.74 -16.38 27.65
C LEU A 355 3.84 -16.79 26.47
N LYS A 356 2.53 -16.96 26.71
CA LYS A 356 1.57 -17.24 25.64
C LYS A 356 1.46 -16.08 24.66
N ASN A 357 1.50 -14.84 25.16
CA ASN A 357 1.45 -13.65 24.32
C ASN A 357 2.72 -13.51 23.47
N LEU A 358 3.91 -13.74 24.05
CA LEU A 358 5.18 -13.73 23.29
C LEU A 358 5.14 -14.73 22.12
N LYS A 359 4.64 -15.95 22.36
CA LYS A 359 4.53 -16.96 21.30
C LYS A 359 3.47 -16.60 20.26
N ALA A 360 2.36 -15.98 20.68
CA ALA A 360 1.31 -15.56 19.77
C ALA A 360 1.73 -14.37 18.90
N SER A 361 2.60 -13.49 19.39
CA SER A 361 3.05 -12.30 18.66
C SER A 361 3.98 -12.59 17.49
N ASP A 362 4.45 -13.83 17.31
CA ASP A 362 5.42 -14.14 16.26
C ASP A 362 4.79 -14.13 14.85
N SER A 363 5.50 -13.57 13.87
CA SER A 363 5.11 -13.58 12.47
C SER A 363 6.32 -13.45 11.54
N VAL A 364 6.23 -14.15 10.41
CA VAL A 364 7.23 -14.14 9.34
C VAL A 364 6.82 -13.18 8.20
N ASN A 365 5.55 -12.76 8.17
CA ASN A 365 5.00 -11.95 7.10
C ASN A 365 5.02 -10.47 7.47
N ARG A 366 5.49 -9.64 6.54
CA ARG A 366 5.31 -8.20 6.65
C ARG A 366 3.83 -7.88 6.53
N SER A 367 3.34 -7.08 7.45
CA SER A 367 2.08 -6.38 7.31
C SER A 367 2.26 -4.95 7.76
N ASP A 368 1.41 -4.07 7.26
CA ASP A 368 1.26 -2.76 7.88
C ASP A 368 0.28 -2.88 9.05
N SER A 369 0.62 -2.23 10.17
CA SER A 369 -0.29 -1.97 11.27
C SER A 369 -0.70 -0.50 11.23
N PHE A 370 -1.90 -0.20 11.69
CA PHE A 370 -2.44 1.17 11.72
C PHE A 370 -2.62 1.66 13.16
N PHE A 371 -1.73 1.26 14.07
CA PHE A 371 -1.83 1.62 15.49
C PHE A 371 -1.74 3.12 15.74
N THR A 372 -1.17 3.89 14.81
CA THR A 372 -1.18 5.35 14.83
C THR A 372 -2.58 5.97 14.79
N LEU A 373 -3.61 5.20 14.41
CA LEU A 373 -5.01 5.63 14.41
C LEU A 373 -5.72 5.39 15.74
N LEU A 374 -5.08 4.69 16.68
CA LEU A 374 -5.63 4.45 18.01
C LEU A 374 -5.56 5.72 18.86
N GLU A 375 -6.41 5.80 19.89
CA GLU A 375 -6.49 6.97 20.75
C GLU A 375 -5.21 7.13 21.59
N GLU A 376 -4.56 8.28 21.48
CA GLU A 376 -3.34 8.58 22.25
C GLU A 376 -3.63 8.55 23.76
N GLY A 377 -2.78 7.86 24.52
CA GLY A 377 -2.93 7.69 25.97
C GLY A 377 -3.95 6.63 26.40
N GLN A 378 -4.76 6.07 25.50
CA GLN A 378 -5.60 4.91 25.79
C GLN A 378 -4.76 3.62 25.88
N GLN A 379 -5.02 2.81 26.90
CA GLN A 379 -4.39 1.50 27.07
C GLN A 379 -5.29 0.39 26.53
N TYR A 380 -4.76 -0.39 25.59
CA TYR A 380 -5.41 -1.54 24.97
C TYR A 380 -4.79 -2.85 25.48
N THR A 381 -5.61 -3.90 25.55
CA THR A 381 -5.17 -5.25 25.89
C THR A 381 -4.38 -5.90 24.75
N PHE A 382 -3.62 -6.95 25.06
CA PHE A 382 -2.89 -7.68 24.02
C PHE A 382 -3.85 -8.27 22.97
N GLU A 383 -5.00 -8.78 23.39
CA GLU A 383 -6.03 -9.35 22.53
C GLU A 383 -6.60 -8.33 21.55
N GLU A 384 -6.74 -7.07 21.97
CA GLU A 384 -7.14 -5.96 21.08
C GLU A 384 -6.08 -5.67 20.04
N MET A 385 -4.83 -5.47 20.48
CA MET A 385 -3.72 -5.19 19.57
C MET A 385 -3.52 -6.34 18.58
N TYR A 386 -3.61 -7.59 19.06
CA TYR A 386 -3.49 -8.79 18.24
C TYR A 386 -4.64 -8.94 17.23
N GLN A 387 -5.87 -8.57 17.61
CA GLN A 387 -7.02 -8.63 16.69
C GLN A 387 -6.94 -7.57 15.59
N LEU A 388 -6.38 -6.40 15.89
CA LEU A 388 -6.17 -5.28 14.96
C LEU A 388 -4.91 -5.44 14.11
N TRP A 389 -3.97 -6.25 14.59
CA TRP A 389 -2.78 -6.61 13.85
C TRP A 389 -3.15 -7.32 12.55
N HIS A 390 -2.42 -6.99 11.47
CA HIS A 390 -2.66 -7.48 10.12
C HIS A 390 -4.03 -7.08 9.50
N GLN A 391 -4.78 -6.17 10.11
CA GLN A 391 -6.08 -5.73 9.57
C GLN A 391 -5.97 -4.51 8.66
N LYS A 392 -6.92 -4.39 7.73
CA LYS A 392 -7.07 -3.21 6.86
C LYS A 392 -7.37 -1.97 7.72
N GLU A 393 -6.87 -0.82 7.29
CA GLU A 393 -7.06 0.48 7.95
C GLU A 393 -8.52 0.74 8.37
N VAL A 394 -9.47 0.44 7.48
CA VAL A 394 -10.91 0.63 7.72
C VAL A 394 -11.43 -0.08 8.97
N TYR A 395 -10.89 -1.25 9.29
CA TYR A 395 -11.27 -2.00 10.49
C TYR A 395 -10.70 -1.36 11.76
N VAL A 396 -9.50 -0.78 11.69
CA VAL A 396 -8.90 -0.05 12.83
C VAL A 396 -9.65 1.25 13.09
N ARG A 397 -9.99 2.00 12.04
CA ARG A 397 -10.85 3.20 12.13
C ARG A 397 -12.24 2.88 12.68
N LEU A 398 -12.85 1.77 12.24
CA LEU A 398 -14.13 1.35 12.78
C LEU A 398 -14.01 0.94 14.25
N TYR A 399 -12.92 0.27 14.64
CA TYR A 399 -12.70 -0.14 16.02
C TYR A 399 -12.63 1.05 16.98
N THR A 400 -12.00 2.15 16.58
CA THR A 400 -11.95 3.38 17.38
C THR A 400 -13.31 4.06 17.48
N MET A 401 -14.14 4.03 16.42
CA MET A 401 -15.53 4.51 16.51
C MET A 401 -16.38 3.70 17.49
N LEU A 402 -15.99 2.45 17.77
CA LEU A 402 -16.69 1.56 18.71
C LEU A 402 -16.22 1.71 20.16
N THR A 403 -15.28 2.61 20.49
CA THR A 403 -14.76 2.83 21.86
C THR A 403 -15.80 2.91 22.98
N PRO A 404 -17.03 3.45 22.77
CA PRO A 404 -18.08 3.42 23.80
C PRO A 404 -18.54 2.01 24.25
N LEU A 405 -18.30 0.95 23.46
CA LEU A 405 -18.64 -0.43 23.81
C LEU A 405 -17.59 -1.07 24.73
N SER A 406 -18.00 -2.09 25.49
CA SER A 406 -17.05 -2.92 26.23
C SER A 406 -16.06 -3.64 25.30
N ILE A 407 -14.85 -3.93 25.78
CA ILE A 407 -13.78 -4.60 25.00
C ILE A 407 -14.31 -5.87 24.34
N ASP A 408 -15.00 -6.73 25.09
CA ASP A 408 -15.55 -7.98 24.58
C ASP A 408 -16.55 -7.77 23.44
N GLN A 409 -17.41 -6.75 23.55
CA GLN A 409 -18.37 -6.40 22.50
C GLN A 409 -17.67 -5.83 21.26
N ARG A 410 -16.67 -4.94 21.42
CA ARG A 410 -15.89 -4.40 20.29
C ARG A 410 -15.19 -5.51 19.53
N LEU A 411 -14.50 -6.41 20.24
CA LEU A 411 -13.81 -7.56 19.66
C LEU A 411 -14.78 -8.55 19.01
N LEU A 412 -15.95 -8.78 19.61
CA LEU A 412 -16.97 -9.62 19.01
C LEU A 412 -17.48 -9.01 17.70
N THR A 413 -17.89 -7.74 17.71
CA THR A 413 -18.38 -7.02 16.53
C THR A 413 -17.33 -7.04 15.44
N LEU A 414 -16.09 -6.67 15.73
CA LEU A 414 -15.03 -6.63 14.73
C LEU A 414 -14.76 -8.01 14.11
N ARG A 415 -14.71 -9.08 14.93
CA ARG A 415 -14.54 -10.45 14.43
C ARG A 415 -15.67 -10.90 13.50
N GLN A 416 -16.92 -10.48 13.76
CA GLN A 416 -18.04 -10.77 12.87
C GLN A 416 -17.83 -10.18 11.48
N LEU A 417 -17.27 -8.96 11.40
CA LEU A 417 -17.04 -8.25 10.16
C LEU A 417 -15.82 -8.80 9.40
N ILE A 418 -14.69 -8.97 10.09
CA ILE A 418 -13.43 -9.47 9.51
C ILE A 418 -13.61 -10.86 8.91
N LYS A 419 -14.32 -11.77 9.60
CA LYS A 419 -14.48 -13.16 9.17
C LYS A 419 -15.03 -13.30 7.74
N ARG A 420 -15.80 -12.32 7.26
CA ARG A 420 -16.42 -12.33 5.92
C ARG A 420 -16.02 -11.14 5.06
N ASP A 421 -14.99 -10.39 5.47
CA ASP A 421 -14.52 -9.17 4.82
C ASP A 421 -15.67 -8.21 4.44
N LEU A 422 -16.56 -7.92 5.40
CA LEU A 422 -17.80 -7.19 5.11
C LEU A 422 -17.60 -5.70 4.84
N VAL A 423 -16.46 -5.13 5.24
CA VAL A 423 -16.18 -3.69 5.08
C VAL A 423 -15.03 -3.50 4.10
N SER A 424 -15.27 -2.71 3.06
CA SER A 424 -14.27 -2.39 2.05
C SER A 424 -13.26 -1.37 2.59
N GLN A 425 -11.99 -1.51 2.23
CA GLN A 425 -10.97 -0.49 2.52
C GLN A 425 -11.26 0.87 1.87
N TYR A 426 -12.14 0.90 0.87
CA TYR A 426 -12.55 2.11 0.15
C TYR A 426 -13.89 2.68 0.64
N THR A 427 -14.43 2.18 1.75
CA THR A 427 -15.64 2.76 2.36
C THR A 427 -15.35 4.21 2.77
N GLY A 428 -16.21 5.13 2.34
CA GLY A 428 -16.04 6.56 2.58
C GLY A 428 -16.26 6.92 4.06
N ASP A 429 -15.73 8.07 4.48
CA ASP A 429 -15.78 8.49 5.89
C ASP A 429 -17.23 8.59 6.41
N ALA A 430 -18.14 9.17 5.63
CA ALA A 430 -19.55 9.29 6.00
C ALA A 430 -20.26 7.92 6.15
N GLU A 431 -19.95 6.98 5.27
CA GLU A 431 -20.48 5.61 5.32
C GLU A 431 -19.93 4.86 6.54
N LEU A 432 -18.65 5.05 6.84
CA LEU A 432 -18.00 4.43 7.99
C LEU A 432 -18.53 4.99 9.31
N GLU A 433 -18.74 6.30 9.41
CA GLU A 433 -19.37 6.95 10.56
C GLU A 433 -20.81 6.46 10.76
N GLN A 434 -21.59 6.35 9.69
CA GLN A 434 -22.95 5.83 9.74
C GLN A 434 -22.95 4.37 10.20
N LEU A 435 -22.04 3.54 9.68
CA LEU A 435 -21.87 2.16 10.10
C LEU A 435 -21.49 2.07 11.59
N GLY A 436 -20.57 2.92 12.04
CA GLY A 436 -20.18 3.03 13.45
C GLY A 436 -21.39 3.29 14.36
N LYS A 437 -22.24 4.26 14.01
CA LYS A 437 -23.49 4.55 14.75
C LYS A 437 -24.40 3.33 14.85
N CYS A 438 -24.65 2.64 13.74
CA CYS A 438 -25.49 1.44 13.74
C CYS A 438 -24.92 0.30 14.60
N LEU A 439 -23.59 0.11 14.59
CA LEU A 439 -22.92 -0.95 15.34
C LEU A 439 -22.76 -0.65 16.83
N LEU A 440 -22.80 0.64 17.22
CA LEU A 440 -22.91 1.04 18.63
C LEU A 440 -24.27 0.67 19.24
N GLU A 441 -25.34 0.65 18.43
CA GLU A 441 -26.67 0.25 18.90
C GLU A 441 -26.77 -1.27 19.16
N ARG A 442 -26.28 -2.08 18.21
CA ARG A 442 -26.29 -3.55 18.29
C ARG A 442 -25.33 -4.18 17.26
N PRO A 443 -24.82 -5.40 17.49
CA PRO A 443 -23.89 -6.05 16.57
C PRO A 443 -24.55 -6.38 15.22
N PHE A 444 -23.74 -6.49 14.16
CA PHE A 444 -24.21 -6.78 12.80
C PHE A 444 -25.11 -8.02 12.73
N SER A 445 -24.82 -9.06 13.50
CA SER A 445 -25.65 -10.28 13.53
C SER A 445 -27.10 -10.03 13.97
N GLU A 446 -27.34 -9.05 14.85
CA GLU A 446 -28.68 -8.69 15.31
C GLU A 446 -29.43 -7.84 14.29
N TRP A 447 -28.75 -6.92 13.60
CA TRP A 447 -29.31 -6.21 12.45
C TRP A 447 -29.75 -7.21 11.36
N TYR A 448 -28.84 -8.10 10.98
CA TYR A 448 -29.03 -9.04 9.88
C TYR A 448 -30.17 -10.04 10.15
N ARG A 449 -30.28 -10.58 11.37
CA ARG A 449 -31.33 -11.55 11.72
C ARG A 449 -32.63 -10.91 12.22
N GLY A 450 -32.54 -9.69 12.74
CA GLY A 450 -33.67 -8.93 13.30
C GLY A 450 -34.26 -8.02 12.24
N SER A 451 -33.79 -6.77 12.20
CA SER A 451 -34.36 -5.69 11.37
C SER A 451 -34.37 -5.99 9.87
N PHE A 452 -33.49 -6.87 9.38
CA PHE A 452 -33.43 -7.26 7.98
C PHE A 452 -33.87 -8.72 7.73
N GLY A 453 -34.25 -9.45 8.79
CA GLY A 453 -34.51 -10.88 8.72
C GLY A 453 -35.73 -11.26 7.88
N HIS A 454 -36.62 -10.30 7.61
CA HIS A 454 -37.80 -10.49 6.75
C HIS A 454 -37.47 -10.38 5.25
N ILE A 455 -36.31 -9.85 4.88
CA ILE A 455 -35.92 -9.65 3.48
C ILE A 455 -35.40 -10.98 2.92
N CYS A 456 -36.18 -11.58 2.02
CA CYS A 456 -35.87 -12.90 1.47
C CYS A 456 -34.59 -12.88 0.62
N GLY A 457 -33.67 -13.80 0.90
CA GLY A 457 -32.43 -13.96 0.13
C GLY A 457 -31.35 -12.91 0.38
N LEU A 458 -31.55 -11.97 1.32
CA LEU A 458 -30.61 -10.88 1.58
C LEU A 458 -29.20 -11.38 1.95
N THR A 459 -28.21 -11.03 1.15
CA THR A 459 -26.81 -11.32 1.48
C THR A 459 -26.26 -10.34 2.52
N ARG A 460 -25.24 -10.77 3.26
CA ARG A 460 -24.57 -9.95 4.29
C ARG A 460 -23.90 -8.71 3.70
N ARG A 461 -23.44 -8.80 2.45
CA ARG A 461 -22.82 -7.67 1.75
C ARG A 461 -23.85 -6.59 1.47
N ILE A 462 -25.03 -6.95 0.96
CA ILE A 462 -26.12 -6.00 0.74
C ILE A 462 -26.65 -5.47 2.07
N ALA A 463 -26.80 -6.32 3.09
CA ALA A 463 -27.16 -5.88 4.44
C ALA A 463 -26.15 -4.89 5.04
N MET A 464 -24.85 -5.04 4.76
CA MET A 464 -23.84 -4.08 5.17
C MET A 464 -24.02 -2.74 4.45
N GLY A 465 -24.32 -2.76 3.14
CA GLY A 465 -24.69 -1.56 2.38
C GLY A 465 -25.90 -0.84 2.99
N LEU A 466 -26.92 -1.59 3.42
CA LEU A 466 -28.07 -1.02 4.12
C LEU A 466 -27.67 -0.32 5.42
N LEU A 467 -26.68 -0.83 6.18
CA LEU A 467 -26.18 -0.16 7.38
C LEU A 467 -25.36 1.09 7.06
N GLN A 468 -24.53 1.04 6.02
CA GLN A 468 -23.72 2.18 5.55
C GLN A 468 -24.59 3.38 5.14
N HIS A 469 -25.83 3.12 4.69
CA HIS A 469 -26.80 4.14 4.28
C HIS A 469 -28.11 4.07 5.09
N TYR A 470 -28.02 3.63 6.35
CA TYR A 470 -29.20 3.35 7.17
C TYR A 470 -30.08 4.58 7.38
N THR A 471 -29.48 5.74 7.63
CA THR A 471 -30.25 6.98 7.87
C THR A 471 -31.13 7.34 6.68
N GLN A 472 -30.65 7.12 5.45
CA GLN A 472 -31.39 7.37 4.20
C GLN A 472 -32.44 6.29 3.93
N LEU A 473 -32.16 5.03 4.26
CA LEU A 473 -32.97 3.89 3.84
C LEU A 473 -33.92 3.36 4.90
N GLN A 474 -33.74 3.70 6.18
CA GLN A 474 -34.49 3.13 7.32
C GLN A 474 -36.01 3.21 7.18
N ALA A 475 -36.54 4.23 6.52
CA ALA A 475 -37.98 4.39 6.29
C ALA A 475 -38.54 3.35 5.31
N PHE A 476 -37.73 2.88 4.37
CA PHE A 476 -38.15 1.94 3.31
C PHE A 476 -37.90 0.48 3.68
N ILE A 477 -36.88 0.20 4.51
CA ILE A 477 -36.46 -1.17 4.89
C ILE A 477 -37.62 -2.07 5.38
N PRO A 478 -38.58 -1.60 6.20
CA PRO A 478 -39.70 -2.45 6.64
C PRO A 478 -40.56 -3.01 5.51
N ASP A 479 -40.61 -2.32 4.36
CA ASP A 479 -41.39 -2.71 3.18
C ASP A 479 -40.57 -3.54 2.17
N PHE A 480 -39.27 -3.75 2.39
CA PHE A 480 -38.45 -4.62 1.55
C PHE A 480 -38.86 -6.08 1.73
N THR A 481 -39.02 -6.78 0.61
CA THR A 481 -39.46 -8.18 0.56
C THR A 481 -38.36 -9.12 0.08
N THR A 482 -37.53 -8.68 -0.86
CA THR A 482 -36.44 -9.48 -1.45
C THR A 482 -35.12 -8.70 -1.46
N GLU A 483 -34.00 -9.40 -1.65
CA GLU A 483 -32.70 -8.74 -1.84
C GLU A 483 -32.73 -7.68 -2.94
N SER A 484 -33.52 -7.90 -4.00
CA SER A 484 -33.64 -6.97 -5.12
C SER A 484 -34.16 -5.60 -4.71
N ASP A 485 -35.10 -5.53 -3.76
CA ASP A 485 -35.56 -4.26 -3.20
C ASP A 485 -34.40 -3.47 -2.59
N ALA A 486 -33.57 -4.15 -1.78
CA ALA A 486 -32.42 -3.56 -1.12
C ALA A 486 -31.32 -3.14 -2.11
N VAL A 487 -31.03 -3.97 -3.10
CA VAL A 487 -30.05 -3.66 -4.17
C VAL A 487 -30.51 -2.46 -4.99
N PHE A 488 -31.79 -2.43 -5.37
CA PHE A 488 -32.36 -1.30 -6.10
C PHE A 488 -32.24 -0.01 -5.30
N ALA A 489 -32.57 -0.05 -4.01
CA ALA A 489 -32.50 1.12 -3.14
C ALA A 489 -31.06 1.66 -3.01
N LEU A 490 -30.09 0.78 -2.83
CA LEU A 490 -28.67 1.15 -2.74
C LEU A 490 -28.13 1.78 -4.04
N ASN A 491 -28.60 1.30 -5.20
CA ASN A 491 -28.16 1.83 -6.49
C ASN A 491 -28.84 3.16 -6.86
N ASN A 492 -29.99 3.48 -6.26
CA ASN A 492 -30.83 4.62 -6.63
C ASN A 492 -31.05 5.64 -5.49
N MET A 493 -30.16 5.66 -4.50
CA MET A 493 -30.32 6.47 -3.28
C MET A 493 -30.67 7.94 -3.53
N MET A 494 -30.07 8.57 -4.56
CA MET A 494 -30.36 9.98 -4.90
C MET A 494 -31.80 10.19 -5.35
N ALA A 495 -32.36 9.26 -6.14
CA ALA A 495 -33.74 9.33 -6.59
C ALA A 495 -34.73 9.07 -5.42
N LEU A 496 -34.30 8.32 -4.41
CA LEU A 496 -35.12 8.03 -3.22
C LEU A 496 -35.25 9.22 -2.27
N LEU A 497 -34.39 10.24 -2.34
CA LEU A 497 -34.45 11.41 -1.45
C LEU A 497 -35.74 12.21 -1.59
N GLU A 498 -36.39 12.16 -2.76
CA GLU A 498 -37.63 12.87 -3.05
C GLU A 498 -38.89 12.01 -2.81
N MET A 499 -38.71 10.74 -2.42
CA MET A 499 -39.78 9.74 -2.28
C MET A 499 -40.17 9.56 -0.81
N THR A 500 -41.46 9.33 -0.56
CA THR A 500 -41.99 9.27 0.82
C THR A 500 -42.10 7.86 1.39
N ASP A 501 -42.43 6.88 0.57
CA ASP A 501 -42.55 5.47 0.97
C ASP A 501 -42.21 4.50 -0.17
N TRP A 502 -42.02 3.21 0.14
CA TRP A 502 -41.62 2.21 -0.84
C TRP A 502 -42.72 1.92 -1.87
N LYS A 503 -43.99 2.12 -1.51
CA LYS A 503 -45.12 1.92 -2.43
C LYS A 503 -45.11 2.96 -3.54
N GLN A 504 -44.75 4.20 -3.22
CA GLN A 504 -44.55 5.26 -4.20
C GLN A 504 -43.41 4.90 -5.15
N VAL A 505 -42.26 4.44 -4.64
CA VAL A 505 -41.12 4.01 -5.47
C VAL A 505 -41.54 2.91 -6.45
N ARG A 506 -42.23 1.86 -5.97
CA ARG A 506 -42.74 0.76 -6.81
C ARG A 506 -43.75 1.23 -7.87
N LYS A 507 -44.49 2.31 -7.60
CA LYS A 507 -45.46 2.88 -8.54
C LYS A 507 -44.78 3.73 -9.63
N ASP A 508 -43.82 4.56 -9.23
CA ASP A 508 -43.24 5.61 -10.08
C ASP A 508 -42.08 5.08 -10.94
N ILE A 509 -41.47 3.95 -10.57
CA ILE A 509 -40.39 3.28 -11.33
C ILE A 509 -40.74 3.03 -12.80
N LEU A 510 -42.01 2.72 -13.10
CA LEU A 510 -42.53 2.49 -14.46
C LEU A 510 -42.44 3.73 -15.37
N THR A 511 -42.29 4.91 -14.78
CA THR A 511 -42.23 6.20 -15.49
C THR A 511 -40.91 6.94 -15.31
N THR A 512 -40.05 6.47 -14.41
CA THR A 512 -38.81 7.17 -14.02
C THR A 512 -37.55 6.41 -14.41
N ASP A 513 -37.62 5.09 -14.55
CA ASP A 513 -36.48 4.26 -14.96
C ASP A 513 -36.15 4.50 -16.46
N ALA A 514 -34.99 5.08 -16.73
CA ALA A 514 -34.60 5.48 -18.08
C ALA A 514 -34.34 4.28 -19.01
N ASP A 515 -33.71 3.22 -18.50
CA ASP A 515 -33.46 1.99 -19.25
C ASP A 515 -34.79 1.33 -19.64
N TRP A 516 -35.77 1.35 -18.72
CA TRP A 516 -37.11 0.83 -18.99
C TRP A 516 -37.84 1.60 -20.08
N LEU A 517 -37.81 2.94 -20.04
CA LEU A 517 -38.49 3.77 -21.04
C LEU A 517 -37.91 3.52 -22.44
N ASP A 518 -36.58 3.43 -22.56
CA ASP A 518 -35.88 3.08 -23.80
C ASP A 518 -36.22 1.66 -24.26
N LEU A 519 -36.19 0.68 -23.34
CA LEU A 519 -36.49 -0.71 -23.65
C LEU A 519 -37.93 -0.91 -24.13
N LYS A 520 -38.88 -0.24 -23.48
CA LYS A 520 -40.31 -0.30 -23.79
C LYS A 520 -40.58 0.20 -25.21
N GLU A 521 -39.91 1.28 -25.62
CA GLU A 521 -39.99 1.80 -26.98
C GLU A 521 -39.36 0.83 -28.00
N LYS A 522 -38.10 0.41 -27.75
CA LYS A 522 -37.35 -0.48 -28.65
C LYS A 522 -38.01 -1.84 -28.89
N LEU A 523 -38.63 -2.41 -27.85
CA LEU A 523 -39.33 -3.69 -27.93
C LEU A 523 -40.83 -3.56 -28.23
N ALA A 524 -41.32 -2.32 -28.45
CA ALA A 524 -42.69 -1.99 -28.79
C ALA A 524 -43.74 -2.56 -27.81
N PHE A 525 -43.49 -2.44 -26.50
CA PHE A 525 -44.48 -2.81 -25.47
C PHE A 525 -45.49 -1.69 -25.26
N SER A 526 -46.79 -1.99 -25.44
CA SER A 526 -47.87 -1.01 -25.28
C SER A 526 -48.15 -0.66 -23.82
N ASP A 527 -48.74 0.52 -23.59
CA ASP A 527 -49.19 0.93 -22.25
C ASP A 527 -50.18 -0.07 -21.63
N ASP A 528 -51.13 -0.57 -22.43
CA ASP A 528 -52.11 -1.57 -22.00
C ASP A 528 -51.43 -2.87 -21.55
N PHE A 529 -50.37 -3.30 -22.24
CA PHE A 529 -49.60 -4.49 -21.84
C PHE A 529 -48.91 -4.27 -20.49
N VAL A 530 -48.31 -3.09 -20.29
CA VAL A 530 -47.62 -2.75 -19.04
C VAL A 530 -48.60 -2.71 -17.87
N GLU A 531 -49.78 -2.10 -18.04
CA GLU A 531 -50.78 -2.04 -16.97
C GLU A 531 -51.40 -3.41 -16.66
N GLN A 532 -51.60 -4.28 -17.65
CA GLN A 532 -52.07 -5.65 -17.41
C GLN A 532 -51.08 -6.50 -16.60
N ASN A 533 -49.79 -6.22 -16.72
CA ASN A 533 -48.71 -6.99 -16.09
C ASN A 533 -47.94 -6.16 -15.05
N ARG A 534 -48.58 -5.13 -14.47
CA ARG A 534 -47.91 -4.09 -13.68
C ARG A 534 -46.98 -4.63 -12.60
N GLU A 535 -47.42 -5.62 -11.83
CA GLU A 535 -46.62 -6.17 -10.72
C GLU A 535 -45.35 -6.88 -11.20
N THR A 536 -45.45 -7.72 -12.23
CA THR A 536 -44.30 -8.45 -12.80
C THR A 536 -43.35 -7.53 -13.55
N VAL A 537 -43.86 -6.49 -14.22
CA VAL A 537 -43.01 -5.43 -14.80
C VAL A 537 -42.26 -4.68 -13.70
N THR A 538 -42.94 -4.25 -12.64
CA THR A 538 -42.28 -3.57 -11.51
C THR A 538 -41.19 -4.45 -10.90
N GLU A 539 -41.45 -5.74 -10.70
CA GLU A 539 -40.45 -6.68 -10.18
C GLU A 539 -39.25 -6.80 -11.13
N PHE A 540 -39.49 -6.94 -12.43
CA PHE A 540 -38.43 -6.95 -13.44
C PHE A 540 -37.52 -5.71 -13.36
N LEU A 541 -38.09 -4.53 -13.11
CA LEU A 541 -37.32 -3.30 -12.95
C LEU A 541 -36.51 -3.27 -11.66
N LEU A 542 -37.10 -3.68 -10.53
CA LEU A 542 -36.40 -3.74 -9.24
C LEU A 542 -35.22 -4.71 -9.26
N GLN A 543 -35.32 -5.80 -10.01
CA GLN A 543 -34.21 -6.76 -10.20
C GLN A 543 -33.14 -6.26 -11.19
N GLY A 544 -33.28 -5.05 -11.72
CA GLY A 544 -32.37 -4.46 -12.71
C GLY A 544 -32.48 -5.08 -14.10
N GLY A 545 -33.62 -5.73 -14.40
CA GLY A 545 -33.87 -6.40 -15.66
C GLY A 545 -33.78 -5.47 -16.86
N ALA A 546 -34.28 -4.23 -16.76
CA ALA A 546 -34.21 -3.25 -17.83
C ALA A 546 -32.77 -2.93 -18.24
N ALA A 547 -31.93 -2.52 -17.29
CA ALA A 547 -30.51 -2.24 -17.53
C ALA A 547 -29.77 -3.45 -18.12
N MET A 548 -30.06 -4.65 -17.61
CA MET A 548 -29.50 -5.91 -18.11
C MET A 548 -29.85 -6.17 -19.58
N VAL A 549 -31.13 -6.00 -19.93
CA VAL A 549 -31.64 -6.25 -21.28
C VAL A 549 -31.23 -5.16 -22.25
N CYS A 550 -31.23 -3.88 -21.85
CA CYS A 550 -30.78 -2.77 -22.68
C CYS A 550 -29.32 -2.97 -23.14
N ALA A 551 -28.45 -3.39 -22.22
CA ALA A 551 -27.06 -3.68 -22.54
C ALA A 551 -26.89 -4.82 -23.56
N LEU A 552 -27.72 -5.86 -23.48
CA LEU A 552 -27.71 -6.94 -24.46
C LEU A 552 -28.35 -6.53 -25.79
N TYR A 553 -29.45 -5.78 -25.75
CA TYR A 553 -30.16 -5.27 -26.93
C TYR A 553 -29.21 -4.46 -27.82
N GLY A 554 -28.37 -3.59 -27.24
CA GLY A 554 -27.44 -2.75 -28.00
C GLY A 554 -26.46 -3.52 -28.89
N GLU A 555 -26.11 -4.77 -28.55
CA GLU A 555 -25.29 -5.63 -29.41
C GLU A 555 -26.11 -6.35 -30.49
N LEU A 556 -27.37 -6.66 -30.19
CA LEU A 556 -28.27 -7.36 -31.10
C LEU A 556 -28.95 -6.41 -32.09
N ASP A 557 -28.86 -5.10 -31.89
CA ASP A 557 -29.54 -4.11 -32.71
C ASP A 557 -29.16 -4.25 -34.20
N GLY A 558 -30.17 -4.26 -35.07
CA GLY A 558 -30.03 -4.61 -36.49
C GLY A 558 -30.06 -6.10 -36.83
N GLN A 559 -30.12 -7.02 -35.84
CA GLN A 559 -30.32 -8.46 -36.06
C GLN A 559 -31.78 -8.87 -35.79
N GLU A 560 -32.67 -8.68 -36.79
CA GLU A 560 -34.13 -8.84 -36.62
C GLU A 560 -34.56 -10.13 -35.87
N LEU A 561 -33.98 -11.28 -36.23
CA LEU A 561 -34.34 -12.56 -35.60
C LEU A 561 -33.88 -12.66 -34.13
N ALA A 562 -32.70 -12.12 -33.81
CA ALA A 562 -32.17 -12.15 -32.44
C ALA A 562 -32.90 -11.15 -31.54
N VAL A 563 -33.24 -9.96 -32.07
CA VAL A 563 -34.05 -8.96 -31.38
C VAL A 563 -35.45 -9.51 -31.09
N GLU A 564 -36.10 -10.17 -32.04
CA GLU A 564 -37.41 -10.79 -31.81
C GLU A 564 -37.34 -11.95 -30.82
N ALA A 565 -36.25 -12.74 -30.82
CA ALA A 565 -36.03 -13.77 -29.81
C ALA A 565 -35.89 -13.15 -28.41
N LEU A 566 -35.05 -12.12 -28.26
CA LEU A 566 -34.92 -11.36 -27.00
C LEU A 566 -36.27 -10.78 -26.56
N ARG A 567 -37.01 -10.16 -27.49
CA ARG A 567 -38.35 -9.58 -27.24
C ARG A 567 -39.29 -10.63 -26.63
N ARG A 568 -39.36 -11.83 -27.20
CA ARG A 568 -40.23 -12.91 -26.69
C ARG A 568 -39.82 -13.39 -25.30
N ILE A 569 -38.51 -13.52 -25.06
CA ILE A 569 -37.97 -13.92 -23.76
C ILE A 569 -38.34 -12.88 -22.70
N VAL A 570 -38.10 -11.60 -22.99
CA VAL A 570 -38.43 -10.48 -22.09
C VAL A 570 -39.94 -10.40 -21.88
N GLN A 571 -40.74 -10.47 -22.95
CA GLN A 571 -42.20 -10.44 -22.84
C GLN A 571 -42.73 -11.55 -21.93
N ALA A 572 -42.18 -12.77 -22.04
CA ALA A 572 -42.57 -13.88 -21.18
C ALA A 572 -42.21 -13.64 -19.71
N GLU A 573 -41.04 -13.05 -19.42
CA GLU A 573 -40.66 -12.64 -18.07
C GLU A 573 -41.60 -11.55 -17.53
N LEU A 574 -41.88 -10.51 -18.33
CA LEU A 574 -42.80 -9.42 -17.96
C LEU A 574 -44.23 -9.92 -17.71
N MET A 575 -44.64 -11.05 -18.30
CA MET A 575 -45.94 -11.69 -18.06
C MET A 575 -45.93 -12.69 -16.89
N GLY A 576 -44.79 -12.95 -16.25
CA GLY A 576 -44.64 -14.04 -15.27
C GLY A 576 -44.81 -15.44 -15.87
N GLN A 577 -44.55 -15.58 -17.19
CA GLN A 577 -44.73 -16.81 -17.98
C GLN A 577 -43.42 -17.36 -18.55
N PHE A 578 -42.27 -16.91 -18.05
CA PHE A 578 -40.95 -17.31 -18.53
C PHE A 578 -40.78 -18.84 -18.65
N TYR A 579 -41.14 -19.62 -17.62
CA TYR A 579 -41.02 -21.09 -17.67
C TYR A 579 -41.95 -21.74 -18.71
N LYS A 580 -43.09 -21.12 -19.03
CA LYS A 580 -43.97 -21.59 -20.12
C LYS A 580 -43.31 -21.40 -21.49
N LEU A 581 -42.56 -20.31 -21.68
CA LEU A 581 -41.77 -20.07 -22.88
C LEU A 581 -40.57 -21.02 -22.94
N LYS A 582 -39.76 -21.08 -21.87
CA LYS A 582 -38.54 -21.90 -21.82
C LYS A 582 -38.84 -23.36 -22.11
N TYR A 583 -39.92 -23.89 -21.52
CA TYR A 583 -40.35 -25.27 -21.67
C TYR A 583 -41.66 -25.41 -22.47
N PHE A 584 -41.76 -24.69 -23.58
CA PHE A 584 -42.91 -24.82 -24.46
C PHE A 584 -43.07 -26.26 -24.98
N ALA A 585 -44.32 -26.72 -25.14
CA ALA A 585 -44.62 -28.12 -25.41
C ALA A 585 -43.92 -28.61 -26.70
N GLY A 586 -43.14 -29.70 -26.56
CA GLY A 586 -42.40 -30.32 -27.65
C GLY A 586 -41.06 -29.67 -28.00
N ASP A 587 -40.69 -28.52 -27.39
CA ASP A 587 -39.41 -27.86 -27.67
C ASP A 587 -38.21 -28.73 -27.31
N LEU A 588 -38.22 -29.35 -26.12
CA LEU A 588 -37.11 -30.18 -25.67
C LEU A 588 -36.81 -31.33 -26.63
N GLN A 589 -37.85 -32.07 -27.03
CA GLN A 589 -37.74 -33.16 -28.01
C GLN A 589 -37.25 -32.68 -29.38
N ARG A 590 -37.72 -31.50 -29.84
CA ARG A 590 -37.29 -30.91 -31.12
C ARG A 590 -35.84 -30.43 -31.08
N GLU A 591 -35.43 -29.75 -30.01
CA GLU A 591 -34.07 -29.25 -29.81
C GLU A 591 -33.06 -30.41 -29.82
N ILE A 592 -33.30 -31.48 -29.06
CA ILE A 592 -32.36 -32.60 -28.97
C ILE A 592 -32.54 -33.67 -30.06
N ARG A 593 -33.61 -33.60 -30.87
CA ARG A 593 -34.00 -34.61 -31.88
C ARG A 593 -33.96 -36.04 -31.34
N TYR A 594 -34.53 -36.23 -30.16
CA TYR A 594 -34.59 -37.51 -29.47
C TYR A 594 -35.91 -37.63 -28.71
N PRO A 595 -36.60 -38.78 -28.71
CA PRO A 595 -37.83 -38.96 -27.94
C PRO A 595 -37.60 -38.70 -26.44
N VAL A 596 -38.38 -37.82 -25.83
CA VAL A 596 -38.35 -37.54 -24.39
C VAL A 596 -39.72 -37.91 -23.81
N SER A 597 -39.73 -38.75 -22.78
CA SER A 597 -40.97 -39.08 -22.07
C SER A 597 -41.44 -37.92 -21.19
N GLU A 598 -42.74 -37.84 -20.90
CA GLU A 598 -43.30 -36.84 -19.98
C GLU A 598 -42.62 -36.88 -18.60
N MET A 599 -42.26 -38.08 -18.12
CA MET A 599 -41.55 -38.26 -16.86
C MET A 599 -40.14 -37.66 -16.91
N GLN A 600 -39.39 -37.89 -17.99
CA GLN A 600 -38.07 -37.29 -18.18
C GLN A 600 -38.14 -35.77 -18.29
N GLU A 601 -39.12 -35.25 -19.01
CA GLU A 601 -39.34 -33.81 -19.14
C GLU A 601 -39.69 -33.18 -17.79
N SER A 602 -40.52 -33.85 -16.97
CA SER A 602 -40.84 -33.41 -15.60
C SER A 602 -39.61 -33.36 -14.69
N PHE A 603 -38.78 -34.41 -14.70
CA PHE A 603 -37.54 -34.44 -13.93
C PHE A 603 -36.51 -33.43 -14.42
N TRP A 604 -36.46 -33.17 -15.74
CA TRP A 604 -35.58 -32.16 -16.30
C TRP A 604 -35.95 -30.78 -15.77
N LYS A 605 -37.23 -30.41 -15.78
CA LYS A 605 -37.74 -29.11 -15.30
C LYS A 605 -37.42 -28.83 -13.84
N LYS A 606 -37.50 -29.83 -12.96
CA LYS A 606 -37.18 -29.68 -11.54
C LYS A 606 -35.70 -29.34 -11.33
N ASN A 607 -35.36 -28.39 -10.48
CA ASN A 607 -33.96 -28.09 -10.11
C ASN A 607 -33.53 -28.93 -8.90
N LEU A 608 -32.29 -29.43 -8.95
CA LEU A 608 -31.62 -30.17 -7.89
C LEU A 608 -30.64 -29.26 -7.14
N SER A 609 -30.45 -29.50 -5.85
CA SER A 609 -29.36 -28.88 -5.07
C SER A 609 -28.69 -29.88 -4.15
N LEU A 610 -27.42 -29.64 -3.83
CA LEU A 610 -26.55 -30.53 -3.06
C LEU A 610 -25.59 -29.71 -2.20
N ALA A 611 -25.41 -30.08 -0.93
CA ALA A 611 -24.47 -29.42 -0.02
C ALA A 611 -23.32 -30.36 0.36
N ARG A 612 -22.09 -29.85 0.40
CA ARG A 612 -20.89 -30.58 0.87
C ARG A 612 -19.93 -29.62 1.56
N GLY A 613 -19.75 -29.80 2.87
CA GLY A 613 -18.90 -28.93 3.67
C GLY A 613 -19.37 -27.48 3.64
N ALA A 614 -18.48 -26.57 3.21
CA ALA A 614 -18.78 -25.14 3.07
C ALA A 614 -19.41 -24.75 1.71
N PHE A 615 -19.60 -25.72 0.81
CA PHE A 615 -20.09 -25.50 -0.54
C PHE A 615 -21.52 -26.00 -0.72
N TRP A 616 -22.27 -25.28 -1.54
CA TRP A 616 -23.61 -25.65 -1.95
C TRP A 616 -23.76 -25.46 -3.45
N ALA A 617 -24.18 -26.51 -4.15
CA ALA A 617 -24.42 -26.52 -5.58
C ALA A 617 -25.91 -26.58 -5.88
N GLU A 618 -26.36 -25.86 -6.90
CA GLU A 618 -27.75 -25.86 -7.36
C GLU A 618 -27.83 -25.80 -8.89
N GLU A 619 -28.87 -26.43 -9.45
CA GLU A 619 -29.33 -26.16 -10.80
C GLU A 619 -30.16 -24.87 -10.79
N VAL A 620 -29.85 -23.94 -11.70
CA VAL A 620 -30.64 -22.75 -11.96
C VAL A 620 -30.92 -22.61 -13.45
N ASP A 621 -32.07 -22.05 -13.75
CA ASP A 621 -32.57 -21.94 -15.11
C ASP A 621 -33.55 -20.77 -15.30
N ASP A 622 -33.59 -19.85 -14.34
CA ASP A 622 -34.37 -18.61 -14.38
C ASP A 622 -33.76 -17.56 -15.31
N PHE A 623 -34.55 -16.51 -15.58
CA PHE A 623 -34.19 -15.42 -16.47
C PHE A 623 -32.87 -14.74 -16.07
N TYR A 624 -32.70 -14.40 -14.80
CA TYR A 624 -31.59 -13.56 -14.33
C TYR A 624 -30.26 -14.32 -14.29
N HIS A 625 -30.24 -15.55 -13.78
CA HIS A 625 -29.02 -16.36 -13.81
C HIS A 625 -28.62 -16.73 -15.23
N THR A 626 -29.59 -16.95 -16.12
CA THR A 626 -29.32 -17.19 -17.55
C THR A 626 -28.69 -15.98 -18.21
N LEU A 627 -29.22 -14.78 -17.98
CA LEU A 627 -28.68 -13.54 -18.54
C LEU A 627 -27.31 -13.18 -17.95
N ARG A 628 -27.10 -13.49 -16.67
CA ARG A 628 -25.83 -13.32 -15.94
C ARG A 628 -24.85 -14.47 -16.14
N LEU A 629 -25.13 -15.42 -17.03
CA LEU A 629 -24.26 -16.56 -17.30
C LEU A 629 -22.82 -16.09 -17.52
N GLY A 630 -22.62 -15.04 -18.33
CA GLY A 630 -21.30 -14.49 -18.62
C GLY A 630 -20.65 -13.63 -17.53
N GLU A 631 -21.35 -13.30 -16.45
CA GLU A 631 -20.88 -12.47 -15.34
C GLU A 631 -20.47 -13.29 -14.09
N LEU A 632 -21.02 -14.49 -13.96
CA LEU A 632 -20.79 -15.36 -12.80
C LEU A 632 -19.67 -16.37 -13.09
N PRO A 633 -18.87 -16.80 -12.11
CA PRO A 633 -18.48 -16.04 -10.92
C PRO A 633 -17.58 -14.83 -11.26
N HIS A 634 -17.14 -14.70 -12.52
CA HIS A 634 -16.42 -13.54 -13.05
C HIS A 634 -16.82 -13.30 -14.52
N SER A 635 -16.54 -12.10 -15.02
CA SER A 635 -16.84 -11.71 -16.41
C SER A 635 -16.08 -12.59 -17.42
N THR A 636 -16.78 -13.02 -18.48
CA THR A 636 -16.25 -13.84 -19.58
C THR A 636 -16.66 -13.25 -20.93
N CYS A 637 -16.26 -13.88 -22.04
CA CYS A 637 -16.70 -13.50 -23.39
C CYS A 637 -18.22 -13.51 -23.58
N LEU A 638 -18.98 -14.20 -22.71
CA LEU A 638 -20.44 -14.20 -22.68
C LEU A 638 -21.04 -13.08 -21.83
N SER A 639 -20.26 -12.17 -21.26
CA SER A 639 -20.78 -11.04 -20.45
C SER A 639 -21.80 -10.23 -21.25
N TYR A 640 -23.00 -10.03 -20.71
CA TYR A 640 -24.04 -9.23 -21.39
C TYR A 640 -23.65 -7.75 -21.51
N ARG A 641 -22.71 -7.27 -20.67
CA ARG A 641 -22.24 -5.88 -20.63
C ARG A 641 -21.06 -5.61 -21.56
N THR A 642 -20.08 -6.50 -21.58
CA THR A 642 -18.77 -6.25 -22.23
C THR A 642 -18.24 -7.45 -23.03
N GLY A 643 -18.96 -8.58 -23.04
CA GLY A 643 -18.53 -9.81 -23.70
C GLY A 643 -18.47 -9.67 -25.22
N SER A 644 -17.45 -10.27 -25.83
CA SER A 644 -17.28 -10.27 -27.29
C SER A 644 -18.12 -11.32 -28.02
N GLN A 645 -18.81 -12.20 -27.29
CA GLN A 645 -19.65 -13.29 -27.80
C GLN A 645 -21.03 -13.28 -27.12
N ARG A 646 -21.47 -12.13 -26.61
CA ARG A 646 -22.66 -11.99 -25.77
C ARG A 646 -23.96 -12.28 -26.52
N GLU A 647 -23.96 -12.19 -27.84
CA GLU A 647 -25.06 -12.61 -28.71
C GLU A 647 -25.42 -14.10 -28.54
N CYS A 648 -24.47 -14.92 -28.08
CA CYS A 648 -24.69 -16.34 -27.78
C CYS A 648 -25.44 -16.59 -26.47
N LEU A 649 -25.66 -15.56 -25.62
CA LEU A 649 -26.42 -15.70 -24.37
C LEU A 649 -27.86 -16.15 -24.62
N LEU A 650 -28.45 -15.72 -25.74
CA LEU A 650 -29.82 -16.09 -26.10
C LEU A 650 -30.01 -17.62 -26.18
N ALA A 651 -28.98 -18.34 -26.62
CA ALA A 651 -29.04 -19.80 -26.67
C ALA A 651 -29.04 -20.46 -25.29
N ALA A 652 -28.66 -19.79 -24.21
CA ALA A 652 -28.75 -20.34 -22.86
C ALA A 652 -30.22 -20.46 -22.37
N PHE A 653 -31.15 -19.76 -23.04
CA PHE A 653 -32.59 -19.84 -22.78
C PHE A 653 -33.27 -21.06 -23.42
N ASP A 654 -32.55 -21.84 -24.23
CA ASP A 654 -33.11 -23.07 -24.82
C ASP A 654 -33.58 -24.04 -23.72
N SER A 655 -34.58 -24.86 -24.07
CA SER A 655 -35.21 -25.75 -23.10
C SER A 655 -34.26 -26.84 -22.61
N ASN A 656 -33.27 -27.21 -23.42
CA ASN A 656 -32.30 -28.26 -23.14
C ASN A 656 -31.09 -27.82 -22.32
N LYS A 657 -31.05 -26.57 -21.82
CA LYS A 657 -29.93 -26.02 -21.05
C LYS A 657 -30.34 -25.50 -19.67
N LYS A 658 -29.46 -25.78 -18.71
CA LYS A 658 -29.46 -25.26 -17.33
C LYS A 658 -28.05 -24.81 -16.94
N ILE A 659 -27.94 -24.20 -15.78
CA ILE A 659 -26.67 -23.77 -15.20
C ILE A 659 -26.52 -24.46 -13.85
N VAL A 660 -25.34 -25.03 -13.59
CA VAL A 660 -24.95 -25.44 -12.24
C VAL A 660 -24.18 -24.28 -11.63
N LEU A 661 -24.67 -23.74 -10.52
CA LEU A 661 -23.94 -22.78 -9.70
C LEU A 661 -23.41 -23.46 -8.45
N VAL A 662 -22.20 -23.12 -8.05
CA VAL A 662 -21.65 -23.53 -6.75
C VAL A 662 -21.34 -22.28 -5.95
N LYS A 663 -21.92 -22.22 -4.75
CA LYS A 663 -21.74 -21.13 -3.80
C LYS A 663 -20.86 -21.57 -2.64
N LYS A 664 -20.04 -20.64 -2.15
CA LYS A 664 -19.33 -20.73 -0.87
C LYS A 664 -19.85 -19.59 -0.02
N ASP A 665 -20.48 -19.93 1.10
CA ASP A 665 -21.34 -19.00 1.84
C ASP A 665 -22.44 -18.42 0.92
N GLU A 666 -22.38 -17.12 0.62
CA GLU A 666 -23.35 -16.39 -0.23
C GLU A 666 -22.79 -16.04 -1.61
N ALA A 667 -21.49 -16.27 -1.85
CA ALA A 667 -20.85 -15.92 -3.11
C ALA A 667 -20.90 -17.09 -4.09
N VAL A 668 -21.29 -16.84 -5.34
CA VAL A 668 -21.08 -17.78 -6.44
C VAL A 668 -19.59 -17.87 -6.73
N VAL A 669 -19.00 -19.04 -6.46
CA VAL A 669 -17.56 -19.30 -6.66
C VAL A 669 -17.30 -20.15 -7.90
N ALA A 670 -18.32 -20.84 -8.43
CA ALA A 670 -18.22 -21.53 -9.69
C ALA A 670 -19.54 -21.60 -10.47
N ARG A 671 -19.43 -21.78 -11.79
CA ARG A 671 -20.55 -22.09 -12.68
C ARG A 671 -20.17 -23.10 -13.75
N ALA A 672 -21.12 -23.87 -14.24
CA ALA A 672 -21.00 -24.69 -15.45
C ALA A 672 -22.33 -24.76 -16.20
N CYS A 673 -22.31 -24.89 -17.52
CA CYS A 673 -23.51 -25.20 -18.28
C CYS A 673 -23.83 -26.70 -18.18
N LEU A 674 -25.11 -27.03 -18.05
CA LEU A 674 -25.63 -28.38 -18.03
C LEU A 674 -26.59 -28.55 -19.22
N ARG A 675 -26.31 -29.52 -20.08
CA ARG A 675 -27.04 -29.71 -21.34
C ARG A 675 -27.65 -31.10 -21.41
N LEU A 676 -28.96 -31.16 -21.58
CA LEU A 676 -29.64 -32.39 -21.99
C LEU A 676 -29.55 -32.52 -23.52
N THR A 677 -29.04 -33.63 -24.01
CA THR A 677 -28.82 -33.87 -25.43
C THR A 677 -28.81 -35.38 -25.73
N LYS A 678 -28.24 -35.77 -26.87
CA LYS A 678 -27.96 -37.15 -27.23
C LYS A 678 -26.49 -37.33 -27.62
N GLY A 679 -26.03 -38.57 -27.62
CA GLY A 679 -24.67 -38.91 -28.05
C GLY A 679 -24.50 -40.37 -28.37
N ALA A 680 -23.32 -40.73 -28.87
CA ALA A 680 -23.00 -42.09 -29.28
C ALA A 680 -21.50 -42.40 -29.15
N PHE A 681 -21.17 -43.68 -28.96
CA PHE A 681 -19.77 -44.17 -28.98
C PHE A 681 -19.20 -44.34 -30.40
N GLN A 682 -20.08 -44.37 -31.41
CA GLN A 682 -19.72 -44.48 -32.82
C GLN A 682 -20.30 -43.28 -33.55
N LYS A 683 -19.59 -42.79 -34.57
CA LYS A 683 -20.04 -41.65 -35.36
C LYS A 683 -21.42 -41.93 -35.96
N PRO A 684 -22.46 -41.16 -35.60
CA PRO A 684 -23.77 -41.32 -36.22
C PRO A 684 -23.68 -41.00 -37.72
N PRO A 685 -24.56 -41.58 -38.56
CA PRO A 685 -24.61 -41.24 -39.97
C PRO A 685 -24.82 -39.74 -40.15
N ALA A 686 -24.18 -39.13 -41.16
CA ALA A 686 -24.47 -37.75 -41.52
C ALA A 686 -25.93 -37.66 -42.01
N VAL A 687 -26.80 -37.11 -41.18
CA VAL A 687 -28.18 -36.81 -41.56
C VAL A 687 -28.16 -35.45 -42.24
N ASP A 688 -28.79 -35.32 -43.42
CA ASP A 688 -28.93 -34.04 -44.09
C ASP A 688 -29.94 -33.20 -43.31
N PHE A 689 -29.46 -32.12 -42.72
CA PHE A 689 -30.13 -31.37 -41.67
C PHE A 689 -30.92 -30.20 -42.26
N SER A 690 -31.98 -30.48 -43.03
CA SER A 690 -32.87 -29.43 -43.55
C SER A 690 -33.96 -29.04 -42.53
N PHE A 691 -34.26 -27.75 -42.41
CA PHE A 691 -35.35 -27.23 -41.59
C PHE A 691 -36.71 -27.82 -42.01
N ALA A 692 -37.57 -28.11 -41.04
CA ALA A 692 -38.98 -28.36 -41.30
C ALA A 692 -39.68 -27.06 -41.73
N ASP A 693 -40.39 -27.14 -42.86
CA ASP A 693 -41.31 -26.11 -43.33
C ASP A 693 -42.56 -26.10 -42.44
N LEU A 694 -42.85 -24.97 -41.80
CA LEU A 694 -43.96 -24.79 -40.85
C LEU A 694 -45.35 -24.90 -41.49
N SER A 695 -45.43 -25.02 -42.83
CA SER A 695 -46.68 -25.24 -43.57
C SER A 695 -47.13 -26.70 -43.64
N GLN A 696 -46.34 -27.66 -43.13
CA GLN A 696 -46.70 -29.07 -43.08
C GLN A 696 -46.76 -29.58 -41.63
N GLU A 697 -47.98 -29.66 -41.08
CA GLU A 697 -48.23 -30.47 -39.89
C GLU A 697 -47.97 -31.95 -40.22
N ASN A 698 -47.04 -32.55 -39.47
CA ASN A 698 -46.52 -33.92 -39.59
C ASN A 698 -45.30 -34.09 -40.51
N MET A 699 -44.12 -33.89 -39.93
CA MET A 699 -42.93 -34.63 -40.34
C MET A 699 -42.49 -35.54 -39.18
N ASP A 700 -42.34 -36.83 -39.50
CA ASP A 700 -41.91 -37.91 -38.62
C ASP A 700 -40.70 -37.48 -37.76
N SER A 701 -40.82 -37.54 -36.44
CA SER A 701 -39.66 -37.55 -35.56
C SER A 701 -38.87 -38.83 -35.88
N GLY A 702 -37.89 -38.72 -36.77
CA GLY A 702 -37.13 -39.86 -37.28
C GLY A 702 -36.73 -40.78 -36.13
N LYS A 703 -37.01 -42.09 -36.28
CA LYS A 703 -36.67 -43.09 -35.26
C LYS A 703 -35.21 -42.89 -34.83
N PRO A 704 -34.92 -42.86 -33.52
CA PRO A 704 -33.55 -42.69 -33.05
C PRO A 704 -32.68 -43.75 -33.71
N VAL A 705 -31.53 -43.33 -34.24
CA VAL A 705 -30.54 -44.27 -34.76
C VAL A 705 -30.18 -45.19 -33.59
N THR A 706 -30.17 -46.51 -33.82
CA THR A 706 -30.04 -47.53 -32.76
C THR A 706 -28.79 -47.41 -31.87
N SER A 707 -27.83 -46.56 -32.24
CA SER A 707 -26.60 -46.27 -31.51
C SER A 707 -26.66 -45.02 -30.62
N GLU A 708 -27.65 -44.14 -30.79
CA GLU A 708 -27.79 -42.90 -30.03
C GLU A 708 -28.37 -43.18 -28.63
N LYS A 709 -27.84 -42.49 -27.62
CA LYS A 709 -28.32 -42.52 -26.23
C LYS A 709 -28.64 -41.09 -25.76
N PRO A 710 -29.65 -40.89 -24.90
CA PRO A 710 -29.86 -39.61 -24.26
C PRO A 710 -28.73 -39.35 -23.26
N VAL A 711 -28.23 -38.12 -23.23
CA VAL A 711 -27.02 -37.72 -22.52
C VAL A 711 -27.29 -36.46 -21.72
N LEU A 712 -26.83 -36.45 -20.47
CA LEU A 712 -26.68 -35.23 -19.68
C LEU A 712 -25.21 -34.83 -19.68
N PHE A 713 -24.89 -33.74 -20.37
CA PHE A 713 -23.54 -33.25 -20.55
C PHE A 713 -23.24 -32.08 -19.60
N LEU A 714 -22.25 -32.26 -18.73
CA LEU A 714 -21.69 -31.19 -17.91
C LEU A 714 -20.50 -30.54 -18.63
N GLU A 715 -20.71 -29.30 -19.06
CA GLU A 715 -19.71 -28.47 -19.74
C GLU A 715 -18.61 -28.01 -18.78
N SER A 716 -17.55 -27.36 -19.27
CA SER A 716 -16.41 -27.00 -18.43
C SER A 716 -16.80 -25.99 -17.35
N ILE A 717 -16.35 -26.24 -16.12
CA ILE A 717 -16.57 -25.33 -14.99
C ILE A 717 -15.69 -24.09 -15.08
N TYR A 718 -16.26 -22.96 -14.71
CA TYR A 718 -15.61 -21.69 -14.43
C TYR A 718 -15.55 -21.46 -12.93
N THR A 719 -14.37 -21.16 -12.39
CA THR A 719 -14.15 -20.98 -10.94
C THR A 719 -13.48 -19.63 -10.66
N PHE A 720 -13.77 -19.01 -9.52
CA PHE A 720 -13.10 -17.77 -9.08
C PHE A 720 -12.88 -17.77 -7.57
N GLY A 721 -11.73 -17.25 -7.11
CA GLY A 721 -11.45 -17.05 -5.69
C GLY A 721 -11.26 -18.33 -4.86
N LEU A 722 -10.91 -19.45 -5.48
CA LEU A 722 -10.70 -20.75 -4.83
C LEU A 722 -9.23 -21.18 -4.88
N ASN A 723 -8.73 -21.80 -3.81
CA ASN A 723 -7.45 -22.52 -3.86
C ASN A 723 -7.59 -23.88 -4.56
N ASP A 724 -6.49 -24.58 -4.82
CA ASP A 724 -6.53 -25.80 -5.63
C ASP A 724 -7.31 -26.96 -5.00
N ILE A 725 -7.27 -27.08 -3.66
CA ILE A 725 -8.06 -28.08 -2.93
C ILE A 725 -9.56 -27.76 -3.04
N GLU A 726 -9.91 -26.48 -2.88
CA GLU A 726 -11.30 -26.03 -3.00
C GLU A 726 -11.85 -26.18 -4.43
N LYS A 727 -11.03 -25.92 -5.46
CA LYS A 727 -11.41 -26.13 -6.85
C LYS A 727 -11.77 -27.60 -7.11
N GLU A 728 -10.97 -28.53 -6.58
CA GLU A 728 -11.22 -29.96 -6.72
C GLU A 728 -12.53 -30.38 -6.03
N GLU A 729 -12.78 -29.90 -4.80
CA GLU A 729 -14.03 -30.19 -4.10
C GLU A 729 -15.26 -29.59 -4.79
N VAL A 730 -15.15 -28.38 -5.34
CA VAL A 730 -16.23 -27.76 -6.13
C VAL A 730 -16.51 -28.52 -7.41
N MET A 731 -15.46 -29.00 -8.10
CA MET A 731 -15.60 -29.86 -9.28
C MET A 731 -16.29 -31.19 -8.93
N LYS A 732 -15.86 -31.87 -7.86
CA LYS A 732 -16.51 -33.10 -7.36
C LYS A 732 -17.97 -32.89 -7.03
N LEU A 733 -18.32 -31.74 -6.43
CA LEU A 733 -19.69 -31.41 -6.09
C LEU A 733 -20.57 -31.22 -7.33
N ALA A 734 -20.07 -30.51 -8.34
CA ALA A 734 -20.76 -30.37 -9.63
C ALA A 734 -20.96 -31.73 -10.33
N VAL A 735 -19.94 -32.59 -10.32
CA VAL A 735 -20.04 -33.95 -10.87
C VAL A 735 -21.07 -34.79 -10.11
N SER A 736 -21.08 -34.73 -8.78
CA SER A 736 -22.05 -35.47 -7.95
C SER A 736 -23.49 -35.06 -8.27
N LEU A 737 -23.73 -33.75 -8.38
CA LEU A 737 -25.04 -33.20 -8.74
C LEU A 737 -25.47 -33.65 -10.15
N THR A 738 -24.59 -33.57 -11.14
CA THR A 738 -24.86 -34.05 -12.50
C THR A 738 -25.13 -35.55 -12.54
N THR A 739 -24.36 -36.35 -11.80
CA THR A 739 -24.51 -37.81 -11.76
C THR A 739 -25.87 -38.19 -11.18
N GLN A 740 -26.24 -37.57 -10.07
CA GLN A 740 -27.56 -37.77 -9.46
C GLN A 740 -28.67 -37.36 -10.44
N LYS A 741 -28.53 -36.19 -11.10
CA LYS A 741 -29.50 -35.70 -12.07
C LYS A 741 -29.67 -36.65 -13.26
N ALA A 742 -28.56 -37.16 -13.81
CA ALA A 742 -28.58 -38.11 -14.92
C ALA A 742 -29.26 -39.43 -14.52
N ALA A 743 -29.04 -39.89 -13.29
CA ALA A 743 -29.70 -41.08 -12.75
C ALA A 743 -31.22 -40.87 -12.61
N GLU A 744 -31.68 -39.73 -12.09
CA GLU A 744 -33.11 -39.38 -11.99
C GLU A 744 -33.79 -39.33 -13.37
N LEU A 745 -33.06 -38.86 -14.40
CA LEU A 745 -33.53 -38.80 -15.78
C LEU A 745 -33.44 -40.13 -16.54
N GLY A 746 -32.69 -41.11 -16.02
CA GLY A 746 -32.35 -42.35 -16.73
C GLY A 746 -31.52 -42.13 -18.00
N VAL A 747 -30.59 -41.16 -17.98
CA VAL A 747 -29.74 -40.79 -19.13
C VAL A 747 -28.25 -41.00 -18.81
N VAL A 748 -27.41 -41.00 -19.85
CA VAL A 748 -25.96 -41.19 -19.68
C VAL A 748 -25.31 -39.88 -19.22
N ALA A 749 -24.65 -39.89 -18.07
CA ALA A 749 -23.84 -38.74 -17.63
C ALA A 749 -22.53 -38.68 -18.43
N VAL A 750 -22.25 -37.52 -19.02
CA VAL A 750 -21.01 -37.22 -19.75
C VAL A 750 -20.43 -35.91 -19.21
N LEU A 751 -19.13 -35.87 -18.96
CA LEU A 751 -18.45 -34.69 -18.40
C LEU A 751 -17.35 -34.21 -19.34
N ALA A 752 -17.14 -32.89 -19.38
CA ALA A 752 -15.98 -32.30 -20.01
C ALA A 752 -14.68 -32.85 -19.40
N ARG A 753 -13.60 -32.91 -20.19
CA ARG A 753 -12.30 -33.46 -19.74
C ARG A 753 -11.72 -32.76 -18.50
N ARG A 754 -12.14 -31.52 -18.23
CA ARG A 754 -11.69 -30.71 -17.09
C ARG A 754 -11.98 -31.35 -15.72
N TYR A 755 -12.94 -32.27 -15.64
CA TYR A 755 -13.29 -32.99 -14.41
C TYR A 755 -12.47 -34.26 -14.16
N LEU A 756 -11.40 -34.50 -14.92
CA LEU A 756 -10.56 -35.68 -14.77
C LEU A 756 -10.01 -35.78 -13.35
N GLY A 757 -10.31 -36.89 -12.65
CA GLY A 757 -9.90 -37.10 -11.25
C GLY A 757 -10.83 -36.48 -10.20
N CYS A 758 -11.93 -35.83 -10.61
CA CYS A 758 -12.89 -35.18 -9.71
C CYS A 758 -14.18 -36.00 -9.52
N TYR A 759 -14.06 -37.32 -9.38
CA TYR A 759 -15.17 -38.27 -9.22
C TYR A 759 -14.70 -39.50 -8.41
N GLU A 760 -15.63 -40.33 -7.96
CA GLU A 760 -15.27 -41.54 -7.20
C GLU A 760 -14.55 -42.56 -8.08
N ARG A 761 -13.70 -43.38 -7.48
CA ARG A 761 -12.89 -44.34 -8.24
C ARG A 761 -13.78 -45.28 -9.06
N ASP A 762 -13.42 -45.47 -10.33
CA ASP A 762 -14.14 -46.34 -11.29
C ASP A 762 -15.59 -45.87 -11.59
N GLU A 763 -15.91 -44.59 -11.38
CA GLU A 763 -17.22 -44.01 -11.73
C GLU A 763 -17.29 -43.57 -13.21
N TYR A 764 -16.22 -42.94 -13.70
CA TYR A 764 -16.12 -42.40 -15.06
C TYR A 764 -14.89 -42.93 -15.80
N VAL A 765 -15.02 -43.10 -17.12
CA VAL A 765 -13.94 -43.53 -18.02
C VAL A 765 -13.74 -42.50 -19.12
N LEU A 766 -12.49 -42.21 -19.44
CA LEU A 766 -12.15 -41.34 -20.56
C LEU A 766 -12.27 -42.11 -21.87
N ALA A 767 -13.15 -41.68 -22.77
CA ALA A 767 -13.37 -42.35 -24.05
C ALA A 767 -13.74 -41.38 -25.19
N PRO A 768 -13.40 -41.70 -26.45
CA PRO A 768 -13.97 -41.01 -27.60
C PRO A 768 -15.49 -41.15 -27.59
N PHE A 769 -16.19 -40.02 -27.56
CA PHE A 769 -17.65 -39.99 -27.54
C PHE A 769 -18.14 -38.81 -28.38
N TYR A 770 -19.22 -39.03 -29.13
CA TYR A 770 -19.86 -38.01 -29.95
C TYR A 770 -21.00 -37.39 -29.14
N VAL A 771 -20.91 -36.09 -28.87
CA VAL A 771 -21.99 -35.31 -28.24
C VAL A 771 -22.71 -34.51 -29.32
N TYR A 772 -24.04 -34.59 -29.35
CA TYR A 772 -24.87 -33.79 -30.25
C TYR A 772 -25.00 -32.36 -29.72
N ILE A 773 -24.67 -31.39 -30.57
CA ILE A 773 -24.92 -29.98 -30.33
C ILE A 773 -26.13 -29.59 -31.18
N SER A 774 -27.26 -29.41 -30.51
CA SER A 774 -28.52 -28.97 -31.12
C SER A 774 -28.38 -27.59 -31.74
N LYS A 775 -29.13 -27.28 -32.80
CA LYS A 775 -29.31 -25.90 -33.23
C LYS A 775 -30.11 -25.14 -32.15
N SER A 776 -29.69 -23.93 -31.81
CA SER A 776 -30.43 -23.06 -30.89
C SER A 776 -31.64 -22.44 -31.60
N LYS A 777 -32.78 -22.38 -30.90
CA LYS A 777 -33.97 -21.65 -31.38
C LYS A 777 -33.82 -20.14 -31.24
N ASN A 778 -32.83 -19.70 -30.45
CA ASN A 778 -32.58 -18.33 -30.08
C ASN A 778 -31.27 -17.76 -30.67
N GLY A 779 -30.65 -18.43 -31.66
CA GLY A 779 -29.52 -17.87 -32.43
C GLY A 779 -28.22 -18.68 -32.36
N TRP A 780 -27.09 -17.98 -32.21
CA TRP A 780 -25.75 -18.59 -32.17
C TRP A 780 -25.45 -19.21 -30.80
N GLN A 781 -24.62 -20.24 -30.81
CA GLN A 781 -24.15 -20.91 -29.60
C GLN A 781 -22.65 -20.78 -29.47
N TYR A 782 -22.18 -20.53 -28.25
CA TYR A 782 -20.77 -20.54 -27.90
C TYR A 782 -20.36 -21.93 -27.40
N LEU A 783 -19.29 -22.48 -27.96
CA LEU A 783 -18.83 -23.85 -27.70
C LEU A 783 -17.33 -23.82 -27.34
N ASP A 784 -17.03 -23.72 -26.05
CA ASP A 784 -15.66 -23.70 -25.50
C ASP A 784 -15.29 -24.99 -24.74
N SER A 785 -16.30 -25.77 -24.37
CA SER A 785 -16.22 -26.88 -23.43
C SER A 785 -16.08 -28.24 -24.12
N LEU A 786 -15.94 -28.25 -25.44
CA LEU A 786 -15.90 -29.44 -26.29
C LEU A 786 -14.47 -29.88 -26.65
N GLY A 787 -13.46 -29.28 -26.01
CA GLY A 787 -12.06 -29.72 -26.07
C GLY A 787 -11.27 -29.34 -27.34
N GLY A 788 -11.84 -28.47 -28.18
CA GLY A 788 -11.16 -27.73 -29.24
C GLY A 788 -10.98 -26.24 -28.91
N ALA A 789 -10.54 -25.44 -29.90
CA ALA A 789 -10.59 -23.98 -29.78
C ALA A 789 -12.05 -23.52 -29.65
N ALA A 790 -12.32 -22.52 -28.81
CA ALA A 790 -13.67 -22.00 -28.65
C ALA A 790 -14.16 -21.35 -29.95
N TYR A 791 -15.40 -21.64 -30.35
CA TYR A 791 -16.03 -21.06 -31.55
C TYR A 791 -17.53 -20.86 -31.35
N THR A 792 -18.15 -20.13 -32.28
CA THR A 792 -19.59 -19.96 -32.36
C THR A 792 -20.20 -20.74 -33.51
N SER A 793 -21.39 -21.31 -33.29
CA SER A 793 -22.09 -22.09 -34.31
C SER A 793 -23.60 -21.81 -34.31
N ALA A 794 -24.15 -21.65 -35.51
CA ALA A 794 -25.60 -21.62 -35.78
C ALA A 794 -26.10 -22.94 -36.41
N LYS A 795 -25.23 -23.95 -36.50
CA LYS A 795 -25.51 -25.26 -37.09
C LYS A 795 -25.61 -26.31 -35.99
N GLU A 796 -26.34 -27.38 -36.28
CA GLU A 796 -26.30 -28.59 -35.46
C GLU A 796 -25.19 -29.52 -35.95
N GLU A 797 -24.52 -30.20 -35.02
CA GLU A 797 -23.39 -31.07 -35.33
C GLU A 797 -23.14 -32.11 -34.23
N TYR A 798 -22.44 -33.19 -34.60
CA TYR A 798 -21.85 -34.11 -33.65
C TYR A 798 -20.39 -33.74 -33.43
N VAL A 799 -20.03 -33.45 -32.19
CA VAL A 799 -18.65 -33.13 -31.81
C VAL A 799 -18.02 -34.34 -31.15
N GLU A 800 -16.91 -34.80 -31.73
CA GLU A 800 -16.10 -35.89 -31.21
C GLU A 800 -14.98 -35.34 -30.32
N HIS A 801 -14.91 -35.82 -29.09
CA HIS A 801 -13.78 -35.52 -28.21
C HIS A 801 -13.61 -36.66 -27.19
N PRO A 802 -12.41 -36.84 -26.59
CA PRO A 802 -12.28 -37.63 -25.38
C PRO A 802 -13.04 -36.96 -24.22
N PHE A 803 -14.20 -37.51 -23.90
CA PHE A 803 -15.06 -37.10 -22.78
C PHE A 803 -15.00 -38.14 -21.65
N LEU A 804 -15.40 -37.74 -20.45
CA LEU A 804 -15.58 -38.64 -19.31
C LEU A 804 -17.00 -39.19 -19.35
N VAL A 805 -17.15 -40.47 -19.62
CA VAL A 805 -18.46 -41.15 -19.72
C VAL A 805 -18.64 -42.08 -18.53
N ILE A 806 -19.82 -42.08 -17.91
CA ILE A 806 -20.11 -42.95 -16.77
C ILE A 806 -19.87 -44.43 -17.14
N GLN A 807 -19.15 -45.17 -16.30
CA GLN A 807 -18.66 -46.51 -16.64
C GLN A 807 -19.79 -47.51 -16.92
N THR A 808 -20.93 -47.39 -16.25
CA THR A 808 -22.12 -48.23 -16.48
C THR A 808 -22.64 -48.16 -17.92
N ALA A 809 -22.41 -47.05 -18.63
CA ALA A 809 -22.81 -46.89 -20.02
C ALA A 809 -22.00 -47.76 -21.01
N MET A 810 -20.79 -48.19 -20.63
CA MET A 810 -19.91 -49.08 -21.39
C MET A 810 -20.31 -50.56 -21.27
N HIS A 811 -20.89 -50.97 -20.14
CA HIS A 811 -21.25 -52.39 -19.94
C HIS A 811 -22.46 -52.83 -20.77
N HIS A 812 -23.27 -51.89 -21.27
CA HIS A 812 -24.41 -52.17 -22.14
C HIS A 812 -24.03 -52.37 -23.63
N THR A 813 -22.78 -52.12 -24.04
CA THR A 813 -22.32 -52.40 -25.42
C THR A 813 -21.61 -53.75 -25.56
N GLY A 814 -21.25 -54.41 -24.45
CA GLY A 814 -20.46 -55.65 -24.44
C GLY A 814 -21.24 -56.97 -24.55
N ALA A 815 -22.58 -56.96 -24.55
CA ALA A 815 -23.38 -58.19 -24.54
C ALA A 815 -23.53 -58.88 -25.92
N ASN A 816 -23.15 -58.22 -27.03
CA ASN A 816 -23.36 -58.76 -28.38
C ASN A 816 -22.11 -59.28 -29.11
N ASN A 817 -20.93 -59.28 -28.49
CA ASN A 817 -19.68 -59.71 -29.14
C ASN A 817 -18.88 -60.71 -28.29
N ARG A 818 -19.51 -61.81 -27.85
CA ARG A 818 -18.77 -63.04 -27.51
C ARG A 818 -19.00 -64.08 -28.61
N ASN A 819 -18.36 -63.86 -29.74
CA ASN A 819 -17.96 -64.98 -30.57
C ASN A 819 -16.63 -65.48 -30.01
N GLU A 820 -16.69 -66.68 -29.44
CA GLU A 820 -15.55 -67.55 -29.21
C GLU A 820 -14.74 -67.64 -30.51
N VAL A 821 -13.48 -67.22 -30.48
CA VAL A 821 -12.45 -67.84 -31.32
C VAL A 821 -11.18 -67.93 -30.49
N ASP A 822 -10.64 -69.13 -30.57
CA ASP A 822 -9.65 -69.82 -29.76
C ASP A 822 -8.25 -69.69 -30.42
N TYR A 823 -7.18 -69.76 -29.60
CA TYR A 823 -5.73 -69.90 -29.93
C TYR A 823 -5.03 -68.74 -30.68
N GLU A 824 -3.82 -68.28 -30.35
CA GLU A 824 -2.63 -68.87 -29.69
C GLU A 824 -1.90 -67.84 -28.80
#